data_AF-A0A3M1I9V0-F1
#
_entry.id   AF-A0A3M1I9V0-F1
#
_cell.length_a   1.000
_cell.length_b   1.000
_cell.length_c   1.000
_cell.angle_alpha   90.00
_cell.angle_beta   90.00
_cell.angle_gamma   90.00
#
_symmetry.space_group_name_H-M   'P 1'
#
loop_
_entity.id
_entity.type
_entity.pdbx_description
1 polymer ?
#
loop_
_entity_poly.entity_id
_entity_poly.type
_entity_poly.pdbx_seq_one_letter_code
_entity_poly.pdbx_strand_id
1 'polypeptide(L)'
;MAPATRAPSDLPETLARWWADPAHPVARERWPEERVLPFMPALERVAPETAARLRRTQALAGGLLRAPIVAVTGLLNAGKSSLVAAFLSPAGRKRVLRGIGSAAGTHRFVLWMPAAWAADEQLRSGLMALLSEVFGESPEPLAKDAAEALEQQRRRHDLGRPLVASDPALNEHGLCLLDCPDIQRRDELPAPGAAGEPGPGGARRRVLQAAGQLCAAVVVVTPRTQLEVRQVDEVLACLPEAARVLAVNFVRAEPPEVVLDEARRALPAFDGPVFVAYDAHHRDYARHTPRWDPNLGGAAAASADPLPCFFAVEAEGGANEPDRIGPERSILRLAGRLPPERCLQERQRRLLVELAAGCAEALRRLEERLEAEQRRCREVVRGLVSELRPLAGSGDQMRIKLDARVLGDLGEAIVRTAPWDVRPFLWGSHKSRRLLRSLREGAKAVGRLAGSLGPKWRQRVEQARAQMAEGLLTALMLAERLRLWSAGCGHHQPADYWLPVAEEVLRRFQSLETPAMSGADWDEVAAALWAETPKWKARATVAGSVLVALAAVGLVAFDGGLTLLTVGGLKGLGAGAVTVTAKELAGVLGFGVAAQSAASRRLERWLNERLARQQWADFVALAADAVGLPRGLLETGGGLEVLPTAPPTGAVKPFAAEVLRLVWIEPEPAGLREGHALLGDAGLKR
;
A
#
# COMPACT_ATOMS: atom_id res chain seq x y z
N MET A 1 -7.90 8.52 42.08
CA MET A 1 -8.08 7.17 41.50
C MET A 1 -9.38 7.07 40.71
N ALA A 2 -9.39 7.66 39.51
CA ALA A 2 -10.29 7.17 38.46
C ALA A 2 -9.74 5.82 37.94
N PRO A 3 -10.58 4.90 37.41
CA PRO A 3 -10.07 3.69 36.79
C PRO A 3 -9.28 4.04 35.54
N ALA A 4 -8.02 3.58 35.45
CA ALA A 4 -7.20 3.78 34.26
C ALA A 4 -7.91 3.17 33.03
N THR A 5 -8.14 3.99 32.01
CA THR A 5 -8.77 3.57 30.75
C THR A 5 -7.84 2.59 30.04
N ARG A 6 -8.22 1.30 30.05
CA ARG A 6 -7.45 0.23 29.42
C ARG A 6 -7.36 0.46 27.91
N ALA A 7 -6.15 0.54 27.38
CA ALA A 7 -5.91 0.25 25.98
C ALA A 7 -6.47 -1.17 25.70
N PRO A 8 -7.36 -1.35 24.71
CA PRO A 8 -8.05 -2.61 24.54
C PRO A 8 -7.07 -3.67 24.01
N SER A 9 -7.06 -4.85 24.63
CA SER A 9 -6.12 -5.93 24.31
C SER A 9 -6.33 -6.55 22.93
N ASP A 10 -7.39 -6.16 22.21
CA ASP A 10 -7.65 -6.55 20.82
C ASP A 10 -7.10 -5.54 19.80
N LEU A 11 -6.47 -4.43 20.22
CA LEU A 11 -6.10 -3.33 19.31
C LEU A 11 -5.28 -3.78 18.07
N PRO A 12 -4.27 -4.68 18.16
CA PRO A 12 -3.57 -5.18 16.98
C PRO A 12 -4.47 -5.99 16.02
N GLU A 13 -5.48 -6.67 16.54
CA GLU A 13 -6.46 -7.45 15.75
C GLU A 13 -7.53 -6.54 15.15
N THR A 14 -7.95 -5.50 15.87
CA THR A 14 -8.82 -4.42 15.38
C THR A 14 -8.16 -3.64 14.25
N LEU A 15 -6.87 -3.31 14.39
CA LEU A 15 -6.07 -2.70 13.32
C LEU A 15 -5.97 -3.61 12.09
N ALA A 16 -5.69 -4.91 12.26
CA ALA A 16 -5.63 -5.85 11.14
C ALA A 16 -6.98 -6.02 10.43
N ARG A 17 -8.10 -6.02 11.17
CA ARG A 17 -9.45 -6.01 10.59
C ARG A 17 -9.68 -4.75 9.75
N TRP A 18 -9.44 -3.57 10.34
CA TRP A 18 -9.61 -2.29 9.65
C TRP A 18 -8.71 -2.15 8.41
N TRP A 19 -7.45 -2.60 8.49
CA TRP A 19 -6.49 -2.62 7.39
C TRP A 19 -6.94 -3.40 6.14
N ALA A 20 -7.82 -4.39 6.33
CA ALA A 20 -8.36 -5.25 5.29
C ALA A 20 -9.81 -4.92 4.91
N ASP A 21 -10.46 -3.99 5.61
CA ASP A 21 -11.90 -3.74 5.49
C ASP A 21 -12.28 -2.97 4.21
N PRO A 22 -13.08 -3.55 3.29
CA PRO A 22 -13.60 -2.83 2.12
C PRO A 22 -14.48 -1.63 2.45
N ALA A 23 -15.06 -1.56 3.66
CA ALA A 23 -15.84 -0.41 4.12
C ALA A 23 -14.97 0.83 4.45
N HIS A 24 -13.65 0.65 4.60
CA HIS A 24 -12.69 1.72 4.88
C HIS A 24 -11.62 1.85 3.78
N PRO A 25 -12.00 2.26 2.57
CA PRO A 25 -11.10 2.33 1.43
C PRO A 25 -10.18 3.55 1.48
N VAL A 26 -8.93 3.37 1.02
CA VAL A 26 -7.94 4.47 0.91
C VAL A 26 -7.58 4.81 -0.53
N ALA A 27 -7.86 3.92 -1.48
CA ALA A 27 -7.57 4.13 -2.90
C ALA A 27 -8.65 3.51 -3.81
N ARG A 28 -8.84 4.07 -5.00
CA ARG A 28 -9.73 3.54 -6.04
C ARG A 28 -8.95 3.33 -7.33
N GLU A 29 -8.60 2.07 -7.58
CA GLU A 29 -8.12 1.63 -8.89
C GLU A 29 -9.29 1.75 -9.88
N ARG A 30 -9.06 2.40 -11.03
CA ARG A 30 -10.05 2.52 -12.12
C ARG A 30 -9.67 1.70 -13.36
N TRP A 31 -8.50 1.07 -13.34
CA TRP A 31 -7.90 0.38 -14.47
C TRP A 31 -6.86 -0.62 -13.95
N PRO A 32 -6.77 -1.86 -14.49
CA PRO A 32 -7.54 -2.41 -15.62
C PRO A 32 -9.02 -2.67 -15.29
N GLU A 33 -9.35 -2.80 -14.02
CA GLU A 33 -10.73 -2.91 -13.52
C GLU A 33 -10.99 -1.83 -12.48
N GLU A 34 -12.26 -1.44 -12.32
CA GLU A 34 -12.65 -0.57 -11.22
C GLU A 34 -12.73 -1.38 -9.91
N ARG A 35 -11.79 -1.10 -9.01
CA ARG A 35 -11.64 -1.79 -7.72
C ARG A 35 -11.33 -0.78 -6.63
N VAL A 36 -12.00 -0.94 -5.50
CA VAL A 36 -11.75 -0.12 -4.31
C VAL A 36 -10.80 -0.90 -3.39
N LEU A 37 -9.72 -0.25 -2.94
CA LEU A 37 -8.64 -0.90 -2.19
C LEU A 37 -8.61 -0.40 -0.72
N PRO A 38 -8.71 -1.32 0.26
CA PRO A 38 -8.40 -1.06 1.67
C PRO A 38 -6.93 -0.67 1.86
N PHE A 39 -6.58 -0.22 3.07
CA PHE A 39 -5.25 0.30 3.39
C PHE A 39 -4.10 -0.65 3.02
N MET A 40 -4.12 -1.88 3.52
CA MET A 40 -3.01 -2.82 3.29
C MET A 40 -2.90 -3.30 1.83
N PRO A 41 -3.98 -3.71 1.13
CA PRO A 41 -3.93 -4.02 -0.30
C PRO A 41 -3.46 -2.86 -1.19
N ALA A 42 -3.78 -1.61 -0.83
CA ALA A 42 -3.26 -0.45 -1.54
C ALA A 42 -1.76 -0.26 -1.29
N LEU A 43 -1.33 -0.36 -0.03
CA LEU A 43 0.08 -0.22 0.36
C LEU A 43 0.97 -1.34 -0.18
N GLU A 44 0.46 -2.57 -0.32
CA GLU A 44 1.21 -3.70 -0.89
C GLU A 44 1.54 -3.51 -2.38
N ARG A 45 0.70 -2.78 -3.11
CA ARG A 45 0.90 -2.50 -4.54
C ARG A 45 1.78 -1.27 -4.78
N VAL A 46 1.76 -0.31 -3.86
CA VAL A 46 2.46 0.98 -3.99
C VAL A 46 3.81 1.00 -3.25
N ALA A 47 3.91 0.31 -2.10
CA ALA A 47 5.10 0.28 -1.23
C ALA A 47 5.20 -1.05 -0.45
N PRO A 48 5.42 -2.20 -1.13
CA PRO A 48 5.38 -3.54 -0.54
C PRO A 48 6.31 -3.73 0.68
N GLU A 49 7.48 -3.10 0.69
CA GLU A 49 8.40 -3.13 1.84
C GLU A 49 7.83 -2.46 3.09
N THR A 50 7.06 -1.39 2.91
CA THR A 50 6.42 -0.66 4.01
C THR A 50 5.24 -1.46 4.56
N ALA A 51 4.44 -2.08 3.67
CA ALA A 51 3.41 -3.04 4.05
C ALA A 51 3.98 -4.23 4.84
N ALA A 52 5.06 -4.84 4.36
CA ALA A 52 5.72 -5.94 5.06
C ALA A 52 6.26 -5.52 6.43
N ARG A 53 6.81 -4.30 6.56
CA ARG A 53 7.24 -3.76 7.86
C ARG A 53 6.06 -3.59 8.83
N LEU A 54 4.95 -2.99 8.39
CA LEU A 54 3.77 -2.81 9.24
C LEU A 54 3.15 -4.14 9.69
N ARG A 55 3.05 -5.14 8.80
CA ARG A 55 2.62 -6.50 9.17
C ARG A 55 3.52 -7.11 10.24
N ARG A 56 4.86 -7.02 10.11
CA ARG A 56 5.80 -7.51 11.13
C ARG A 56 5.62 -6.80 12.48
N THR A 57 5.52 -5.47 12.49
CA THR A 57 5.32 -4.70 13.74
C THR A 57 3.98 -5.04 14.41
N GLN A 58 2.89 -5.20 13.63
CA GLN A 58 1.57 -5.56 14.14
C GLN A 58 1.52 -6.99 14.68
N ALA A 59 2.11 -7.95 13.97
CA ALA A 59 2.24 -9.33 14.44
C ALA A 59 3.09 -9.42 15.71
N LEU A 60 4.22 -8.70 15.77
CA LEU A 60 5.08 -8.62 16.96
C LEU A 60 4.36 -8.01 18.17
N ALA A 61 3.63 -6.91 17.97
CA ALA A 61 2.83 -6.29 19.02
C ALA A 61 1.78 -7.28 19.55
N GLY A 62 0.98 -7.90 18.66
CA GLY A 62 -0.02 -8.90 19.04
C GLY A 62 0.56 -10.17 19.68
N GLY A 63 1.74 -10.61 19.25
CA GLY A 63 2.47 -11.73 19.86
C GLY A 63 2.84 -11.44 21.31
N LEU A 64 3.50 -10.30 21.56
CA LEU A 64 3.92 -9.86 22.89
C LEU A 64 2.75 -9.65 23.88
N LEU A 65 1.52 -9.39 23.39
CA LEU A 65 0.31 -9.43 24.23
C LEU A 65 0.01 -10.82 24.78
N ARG A 66 0.16 -11.84 23.94
CA ARG A 66 -0.25 -13.22 24.22
C ARG A 66 0.81 -14.01 24.97
N ALA A 67 2.09 -13.69 24.77
CA ALA A 67 3.21 -14.28 25.49
C ALA A 67 4.31 -13.22 25.77
N PRO A 68 4.31 -12.59 26.95
CA PRO A 68 5.37 -11.65 27.33
C PRO A 68 6.74 -12.35 27.45
N ILE A 69 7.82 -11.61 27.18
CA ILE A 69 9.19 -12.09 27.43
C ILE A 69 9.54 -11.89 28.90
N VAL A 70 10.00 -12.96 29.54
CA VAL A 70 10.48 -12.97 30.92
C VAL A 70 11.95 -13.35 30.93
N ALA A 71 12.82 -12.46 31.43
CA ALA A 71 14.23 -12.79 31.65
C ALA A 71 14.38 -13.66 32.90
N VAL A 72 15.27 -14.65 32.83
CA VAL A 72 15.73 -15.42 33.99
C VAL A 72 17.21 -15.13 34.17
N THR A 73 17.55 -14.48 35.28
CA THR A 73 18.92 -14.09 35.64
C THR A 73 19.24 -14.58 37.04
N GLY A 74 20.51 -14.57 37.44
CA GLY A 74 20.89 -15.00 38.78
C GLY A 74 22.39 -15.08 39.00
N LEU A 75 22.74 -15.41 40.24
CA LEU A 75 24.12 -15.68 40.64
C LEU A 75 24.58 -17.06 40.12
N LEU A 76 25.90 -17.22 39.97
CA LEU A 76 26.50 -18.48 39.53
C LEU A 76 26.03 -19.66 40.40
N ASN A 77 25.59 -20.74 39.75
CA ASN A 77 25.03 -21.94 40.37
C ASN A 77 23.73 -21.74 41.18
N ALA A 78 22.99 -20.63 41.01
CA ALA A 78 21.70 -20.41 41.68
C ALA A 78 20.57 -21.39 41.25
N GLY A 79 20.78 -22.17 40.18
CA GLY A 79 19.78 -23.07 39.60
C GLY A 79 18.93 -22.45 38.49
N LYS A 80 19.32 -21.27 37.99
CA LYS A 80 18.75 -20.58 36.81
C LYS A 80 18.39 -21.52 35.66
N SER A 81 19.35 -22.31 35.18
CA SER A 81 19.15 -23.22 34.05
C SER A 81 18.18 -24.37 34.38
N SER A 82 18.11 -24.78 35.65
CA SER A 82 17.11 -25.76 36.12
C SER A 82 15.71 -25.16 36.24
N LEU A 83 15.59 -23.86 36.58
CA LEU A 83 14.31 -23.15 36.50
C LEU A 83 13.84 -23.02 35.05
N VAL A 84 14.71 -22.60 34.12
CA VAL A 84 14.38 -22.53 32.68
C VAL A 84 13.92 -23.90 32.17
N ALA A 85 14.65 -24.97 32.53
CA ALA A 85 14.28 -26.34 32.18
C ALA A 85 12.89 -26.77 32.72
N ALA A 86 12.42 -26.23 33.85
CA ALA A 86 11.10 -26.56 34.40
C ALA A 86 9.93 -26.16 33.47
N PHE A 87 10.07 -25.03 32.75
CA PHE A 87 9.08 -24.54 31.78
C PHE A 87 9.13 -25.23 30.40
N LEU A 88 10.18 -26.00 30.11
CA LEU A 88 10.38 -26.58 28.79
C LEU A 88 9.91 -28.04 28.73
N SER A 89 9.55 -28.49 27.53
CA SER A 89 9.29 -29.89 27.22
C SER A 89 10.52 -30.79 27.51
N PRO A 90 10.35 -32.12 27.65
CA PRO A 90 11.48 -33.05 27.77
C PRO A 90 12.52 -32.98 26.64
N ALA A 91 12.15 -32.47 25.46
CA ALA A 91 13.08 -32.22 24.35
C ALA A 91 13.86 -30.90 24.55
N GLY A 92 13.18 -29.82 24.94
CA GLY A 92 13.82 -28.54 25.28
C GLY A 92 14.79 -28.67 26.46
N ARG A 93 14.41 -29.40 27.51
CA ARG A 93 15.24 -29.68 28.70
C ARG A 93 16.63 -30.23 28.37
N LYS A 94 16.72 -31.14 27.39
CA LYS A 94 18.01 -31.75 26.96
C LYS A 94 18.96 -30.76 26.29
N ARG A 95 18.43 -29.64 25.79
CA ARG A 95 19.18 -28.58 25.10
C ARG A 95 19.57 -27.43 26.05
N VAL A 96 19.13 -27.44 27.32
CA VAL A 96 19.52 -26.44 28.33
C VAL A 96 20.81 -26.87 29.03
N LEU A 97 21.76 -25.95 29.17
CA LEU A 97 23.02 -26.20 29.85
C LEU A 97 22.83 -26.31 31.38
N ARG A 98 22.80 -27.55 31.88
CA ARG A 98 22.71 -27.92 33.30
C ARG A 98 23.98 -28.65 33.74
N GLY A 99 24.53 -28.30 34.89
CA GLY A 99 25.74 -28.92 35.45
C GLY A 99 26.34 -28.15 36.62
N ILE A 100 27.25 -28.79 37.36
CA ILE A 100 27.93 -28.21 38.53
C ILE A 100 29.34 -27.78 38.12
N GLY A 101 29.57 -26.48 37.92
CA GLY A 101 30.93 -25.93 37.74
C GLY A 101 31.06 -24.74 36.78
N SER A 102 32.03 -23.87 37.03
CA SER A 102 32.28 -22.62 36.29
C SER A 102 32.76 -22.80 34.84
N ALA A 103 33.12 -24.03 34.43
CA ALA A 103 33.41 -24.40 33.05
C ALA A 103 32.14 -24.72 32.23
N ALA A 104 30.97 -24.82 32.88
CA ALA A 104 29.71 -25.25 32.29
C ALA A 104 28.57 -24.22 32.45
N GLY A 105 28.88 -22.94 32.64
CA GLY A 105 27.87 -21.87 32.74
C GLY A 105 27.33 -21.40 31.39
N THR A 106 26.07 -20.96 31.35
CA THR A 106 25.49 -20.31 30.17
C THR A 106 26.26 -19.02 29.89
N HIS A 107 26.82 -18.87 28.69
CA HIS A 107 27.62 -17.69 28.32
C HIS A 107 26.93 -16.77 27.32
N ARG A 108 25.96 -17.27 26.54
CA ARG A 108 25.15 -16.50 25.60
C ARG A 108 23.69 -16.50 26.01
N PHE A 109 22.97 -15.45 25.64
CA PHE A 109 21.53 -15.36 25.85
C PHE A 109 20.80 -16.41 25.01
N VAL A 110 19.79 -17.08 25.58
CA VAL A 110 18.90 -17.99 24.84
C VAL A 110 17.45 -17.54 25.00
N LEU A 111 16.84 -17.05 23.93
CA LEU A 111 15.41 -16.80 23.88
C LEU A 111 14.67 -18.09 23.49
N TRP A 112 13.90 -18.63 24.43
CA TRP A 112 12.93 -19.69 24.21
C TRP A 112 11.55 -19.08 23.97
N MET A 113 10.97 -19.33 22.79
CA MET A 113 9.64 -18.85 22.42
C MET A 113 8.62 -19.99 22.26
N PRO A 114 7.30 -19.73 22.40
CA PRO A 114 6.25 -20.69 22.07
C PRO A 114 6.39 -21.24 20.65
N ALA A 115 6.14 -22.53 20.45
CA ALA A 115 6.18 -23.12 19.11
C ALA A 115 5.22 -22.45 18.12
N ALA A 116 4.10 -21.87 18.59
CA ALA A 116 3.20 -21.07 17.75
C ALA A 116 3.88 -19.83 17.15
N TRP A 117 4.80 -19.18 17.87
CA TRP A 117 5.56 -18.02 17.37
C TRP A 117 6.54 -18.41 16.27
N ALA A 118 7.10 -19.62 16.32
CA ALA A 118 7.98 -20.14 15.29
C ALA A 118 7.24 -20.45 13.96
N ALA A 119 5.93 -20.69 14.04
CA ALA A 119 5.07 -20.98 12.89
C ALA A 119 4.50 -19.72 12.21
N ASP A 120 4.37 -18.61 12.94
CA ASP A 120 4.00 -17.31 12.37
C ASP A 120 5.22 -16.58 11.82
N GLU A 121 5.34 -16.54 10.49
CA GLU A 121 6.47 -15.94 9.81
C GLU A 121 6.61 -14.41 10.05
N GLN A 122 5.50 -13.68 10.23
CA GLN A 122 5.54 -12.23 10.45
C GLN A 122 6.00 -11.91 11.87
N LEU A 123 5.47 -12.64 12.86
CA LEU A 123 5.89 -12.55 14.26
C LEU A 123 7.35 -12.99 14.43
N ARG A 124 7.74 -14.14 13.84
CA ARG A 124 9.12 -14.64 13.85
C ARG A 124 10.09 -13.63 13.24
N SER A 125 9.80 -13.11 12.05
CA SER A 125 10.65 -12.11 11.39
C SER A 125 10.69 -10.77 12.14
N GLY A 126 9.58 -10.33 12.73
CA GLY A 126 9.55 -9.14 13.61
C GLY A 126 10.41 -9.31 14.85
N LEU A 127 10.33 -10.46 15.51
CA LEU A 127 11.14 -10.80 16.67
C LEU A 127 12.64 -10.87 16.32
N MET A 128 13.02 -11.48 15.19
CA MET A 128 14.42 -11.54 14.78
C MET A 128 14.98 -10.14 14.51
N ALA A 129 14.20 -9.25 13.90
CA ALA A 129 14.58 -7.86 13.68
C ALA A 129 14.77 -7.09 15.01
N LEU A 130 13.84 -7.24 15.96
CA LEU A 130 13.92 -6.62 17.28
C LEU A 130 15.14 -7.14 18.08
N LEU A 131 15.46 -8.43 17.98
CA LEU A 131 16.69 -8.98 18.59
C LEU A 131 17.95 -8.39 17.93
N SER A 132 17.99 -8.31 16.60
CA SER A 132 19.12 -7.67 15.88
C SER A 132 19.33 -6.22 16.28
N GLU A 133 18.25 -5.46 16.49
CA GLU A 133 18.30 -4.06 16.92
C GLU A 133 18.84 -3.93 18.35
N VAL A 134 18.32 -4.72 19.29
CA VAL A 134 18.67 -4.62 20.72
C VAL A 134 20.07 -5.17 21.01
N PHE A 135 20.49 -6.23 20.34
CA PHE A 135 21.78 -6.88 20.59
C PHE A 135 22.89 -6.44 19.62
N GLY A 136 22.55 -5.79 18.51
CA GLY A 136 23.50 -5.33 17.48
C GLY A 136 23.98 -6.43 16.50
N GLU A 137 23.68 -7.69 16.77
CA GLU A 137 23.98 -8.84 15.91
C GLU A 137 22.73 -9.66 15.59
N SER A 138 22.69 -10.28 14.41
CA SER A 138 21.58 -11.13 14.00
C SER A 138 21.50 -12.42 14.82
N PRO A 139 20.32 -12.79 15.37
CA PRO A 139 20.16 -13.99 16.20
C PRO A 139 20.52 -15.29 15.47
N GLU A 140 21.11 -16.24 16.21
CA GLU A 140 21.46 -17.58 15.74
C GLU A 140 20.40 -18.61 16.19
N PRO A 141 19.93 -19.51 15.34
CA PRO A 141 19.06 -20.60 15.78
C PRO A 141 19.83 -21.58 16.67
N LEU A 142 19.30 -21.87 17.87
CA LEU A 142 19.82 -22.92 18.73
C LEU A 142 19.61 -24.28 18.06
N ALA A 143 20.67 -25.08 17.95
CA ALA A 143 20.66 -26.40 17.34
C ALA A 143 19.60 -27.32 17.95
N LYS A 144 19.08 -28.24 17.14
CA LYS A 144 18.09 -29.24 17.60
C LYS A 144 18.75 -30.41 18.33
N ASP A 145 19.99 -30.74 17.96
CA ASP A 145 20.81 -31.67 18.72
C ASP A 145 21.19 -31.08 20.09
N ALA A 146 21.26 -31.94 21.10
CA ALA A 146 21.57 -31.52 22.46
C ALA A 146 23.05 -31.12 22.61
N ALA A 147 24.00 -31.93 22.10
CA ALA A 147 25.43 -31.65 22.27
C ALA A 147 25.83 -30.37 21.54
N GLU A 148 25.32 -30.16 20.32
CA GLU A 148 25.56 -28.92 19.56
C GLU A 148 24.94 -27.69 20.24
N ALA A 149 23.71 -27.79 20.76
CA ALA A 149 23.05 -26.68 21.47
C ALA A 149 23.80 -26.28 22.74
N LEU A 150 24.33 -27.26 23.48
CA LEU A 150 25.16 -27.03 24.67
C LEU A 150 26.48 -26.35 24.31
N GLU A 151 27.09 -26.70 23.18
CA GLU A 151 28.33 -26.07 22.72
C GLU A 151 28.10 -24.63 22.23
N GLN A 152 27.01 -24.37 21.50
CA GLN A 152 26.61 -23.00 21.13
C GLN A 152 26.49 -22.09 22.37
N GLN A 153 25.85 -22.56 23.45
CA GLN A 153 25.69 -21.83 24.71
C GLN A 153 27.00 -21.52 25.45
N ARG A 154 28.07 -22.30 25.19
CA ARG A 154 29.40 -22.15 25.82
C ARG A 154 30.32 -21.18 25.07
N ARG A 155 30.02 -20.79 23.83
CA ARG A 155 30.87 -19.87 23.03
C ARG A 155 30.97 -18.50 23.70
N ARG A 156 32.13 -18.21 24.28
CA ARG A 156 32.41 -16.95 25.02
C ARG A 156 32.70 -15.74 24.14
N HIS A 157 32.97 -15.94 22.86
CA HIS A 157 33.27 -14.86 21.90
C HIS A 157 32.00 -14.22 21.33
N ASP A 158 30.89 -14.96 21.23
CA ASP A 158 29.64 -14.52 20.60
C ASP A 158 28.63 -13.93 21.60
N LEU A 159 29.09 -13.18 22.62
CA LEU A 159 28.21 -12.62 23.67
C LEU A 159 27.12 -11.68 23.12
N GLY A 160 27.43 -10.97 22.03
CA GLY A 160 26.50 -10.08 21.34
C GLY A 160 25.46 -10.80 20.49
N ARG A 161 25.63 -12.10 20.20
CA ARG A 161 24.73 -12.84 19.33
C ARG A 161 23.75 -13.71 20.14
N PRO A 162 22.48 -13.33 20.30
CA PRO A 162 21.51 -14.14 21.03
C PRO A 162 21.19 -15.43 20.26
N LEU A 163 20.97 -16.52 21.02
CA LEU A 163 20.47 -17.79 20.51
C LEU A 163 18.94 -17.80 20.60
N VAL A 164 18.27 -18.42 19.63
CA VAL A 164 16.81 -18.52 19.59
C VAL A 164 16.37 -19.98 19.43
N ALA A 165 15.44 -20.41 20.28
CA ALA A 165 14.84 -21.73 20.28
C ALA A 165 13.31 -21.62 20.41
N SER A 166 12.58 -22.62 19.90
CA SER A 166 11.17 -22.79 20.21
C SER A 166 10.92 -24.09 20.98
N ASP A 167 9.90 -24.08 21.84
CA ASP A 167 9.44 -25.24 22.60
C ASP A 167 7.89 -25.25 22.70
N PRO A 168 7.23 -26.42 22.58
CA PRO A 168 5.77 -26.49 22.63
C PRO A 168 5.17 -26.23 24.03
N ALA A 169 5.88 -26.50 25.13
CA ALA A 169 5.35 -26.28 26.48
C ALA A 169 5.11 -24.79 26.78
N LEU A 170 5.91 -23.91 26.17
CA LEU A 170 5.75 -22.46 26.30
C LEU A 170 4.44 -21.92 25.70
N ASN A 171 3.76 -22.67 24.83
CA ASN A 171 2.40 -22.32 24.40
C ASN A 171 1.41 -22.40 25.58
N GLU A 172 1.55 -23.38 26.47
CA GLU A 172 0.68 -23.60 27.63
C GLU A 172 0.99 -22.64 28.79
N HIS A 173 2.26 -22.26 28.94
CA HIS A 173 2.70 -21.27 29.92
C HIS A 173 2.40 -19.83 29.51
N GLY A 174 2.14 -19.57 28.23
CA GLY A 174 1.79 -18.24 27.72
C GLY A 174 2.89 -17.19 27.94
N LEU A 175 4.16 -17.57 27.76
CA LEU A 175 5.31 -16.67 27.89
C LEU A 175 6.49 -17.09 27.03
N CYS A 176 7.42 -16.16 26.80
CA CYS A 176 8.75 -16.42 26.28
C CYS A 176 9.76 -16.34 27.43
N LEU A 177 10.81 -17.18 27.43
CA LEU A 177 11.89 -17.12 28.42
C LEU A 177 13.18 -16.64 27.77
N LEU A 178 13.82 -15.65 28.37
CA LEU A 178 15.17 -15.23 28.02
C LEU A 178 16.13 -15.73 29.10
N ASP A 179 16.83 -16.83 28.84
CA ASP A 179 17.89 -17.35 29.71
C ASP A 179 19.12 -16.43 29.57
N CYS A 180 19.44 -15.69 30.61
CA CYS A 180 20.57 -14.77 30.64
C CYS A 180 21.88 -15.51 30.99
N PRO A 181 23.07 -15.00 30.65
CA PRO A 181 24.32 -15.55 31.17
C PRO A 181 24.45 -15.32 32.68
N ASP A 182 25.18 -16.20 33.38
CA ASP A 182 25.41 -16.06 34.83
C ASP A 182 26.24 -14.82 35.16
N ILE A 183 25.86 -14.09 36.22
CA ILE A 183 26.57 -12.89 36.68
C ILE A 183 27.73 -13.31 37.59
N GLN A 184 28.96 -12.91 37.24
CA GLN A 184 30.18 -13.36 37.92
C GLN A 184 30.90 -12.21 38.61
N ARG A 185 31.42 -12.42 39.84
CA ARG A 185 32.09 -11.37 40.66
C ARG A 185 33.28 -10.65 39.99
N ARG A 186 33.85 -11.22 38.92
CA ARG A 186 34.94 -10.58 38.14
C ARG A 186 34.44 -9.65 37.04
N ASP A 187 33.13 -9.61 36.81
CA ASP A 187 32.50 -8.72 35.84
C ASP A 187 32.32 -7.28 36.41
N GLU A 188 32.59 -7.07 37.70
CA GLU A 188 32.33 -5.83 38.46
C GLU A 188 33.51 -4.84 38.51
N LEU A 189 34.75 -5.27 38.22
CA LEU A 189 35.95 -4.42 38.35
C LEU A 189 36.53 -4.01 36.98
N PRO A 190 36.59 -2.71 36.62
CA PRO A 190 37.52 -2.26 35.59
C PRO A 190 38.95 -2.48 36.10
N ALA A 191 39.81 -3.05 35.27
CA ALA A 191 41.23 -3.18 35.61
C ALA A 191 41.84 -1.78 35.83
N PRO A 192 42.51 -1.49 36.96
CA PRO A 192 43.11 -0.19 37.20
C PRO A 192 44.19 0.09 36.13
N GLY A 193 43.95 1.06 35.25
CA GLY A 193 44.89 1.50 34.22
C GLY A 193 44.45 1.29 32.76
N ALA A 194 43.39 0.53 32.48
CA ALA A 194 42.90 0.33 31.11
C ALA A 194 41.92 1.43 30.65
N ALA A 195 42.43 2.60 30.26
CA ALA A 195 41.64 3.61 29.57
C ALA A 195 41.43 3.21 28.09
N GLY A 196 40.23 2.74 27.74
CA GLY A 196 39.86 2.53 26.33
C GLY A 196 38.66 1.60 26.10
N GLU A 197 38.67 0.40 26.67
CA GLU A 197 37.70 -0.64 26.35
C GLU A 197 37.01 -1.25 27.60
N PRO A 198 35.70 -1.55 27.51
CA PRO A 198 35.02 -2.27 28.58
C PRO A 198 35.53 -3.72 28.66
N GLY A 199 35.98 -4.14 29.85
CA GLY A 199 36.24 -5.55 30.10
C GLY A 199 34.98 -6.43 29.89
N PRO A 200 35.12 -7.76 29.80
CA PRO A 200 34.02 -8.68 29.45
C PRO A 200 32.77 -8.56 30.34
N GLY A 201 32.91 -8.14 31.60
CA GLY A 201 31.78 -7.82 32.48
C GLY A 201 30.96 -6.61 32.06
N GLY A 202 31.62 -5.57 31.54
CA GLY A 202 30.96 -4.40 30.97
C GLY A 202 30.12 -4.75 29.73
N ALA A 203 30.56 -5.73 28.93
CA ALA A 203 29.76 -6.28 27.85
C ALA A 203 28.52 -7.01 28.37
N ARG A 204 28.67 -7.96 29.31
CA ARG A 204 27.53 -8.69 29.90
C ARG A 204 26.49 -7.76 30.53
N ARG A 205 26.92 -6.73 31.27
CA ARG A 205 26.00 -5.75 31.90
C ARG A 205 25.24 -4.92 30.86
N ARG A 206 25.90 -4.47 29.78
CA ARG A 206 25.21 -3.78 28.66
C ARG A 206 24.19 -4.69 28.00
N VAL A 207 24.54 -5.95 27.73
CA VAL A 207 23.61 -6.89 27.07
C VAL A 207 22.46 -7.28 28.01
N LEU A 208 22.67 -7.37 29.33
CA LEU A 208 21.58 -7.49 30.32
C LEU A 208 20.65 -6.27 30.33
N GLN A 209 21.19 -5.05 30.25
CA GLN A 209 20.39 -3.83 30.14
C GLN A 209 19.60 -3.78 28.83
N ALA A 210 20.21 -4.18 27.72
CA ALA A 210 19.59 -4.28 26.40
C ALA A 210 18.46 -5.33 26.38
N ALA A 211 18.75 -6.56 26.83
CA ALA A 211 17.78 -7.63 27.05
C ALA A 211 16.60 -7.16 27.90
N GLY A 212 16.87 -6.34 28.93
CA GLY A 212 15.86 -5.73 29.77
C GLY A 212 14.84 -4.84 29.02
N GLN A 213 15.21 -4.24 27.88
CA GLN A 213 14.28 -3.44 27.05
C GLN A 213 13.23 -4.30 26.32
N LEU A 214 13.42 -5.63 26.31
CA LEU A 214 12.51 -6.61 25.73
C LEU A 214 11.56 -7.23 26.77
N CYS A 215 11.96 -7.21 28.05
CA CYS A 215 11.36 -8.06 29.06
C CYS A 215 10.22 -7.36 29.80
N ALA A 216 9.08 -8.03 29.88
CA ALA A 216 7.98 -7.63 30.75
C ALA A 216 8.37 -7.82 32.23
N ALA A 217 9.09 -8.90 32.53
CA ALA A 217 9.52 -9.23 33.89
C ALA A 217 10.91 -9.84 33.92
N VAL A 218 11.53 -9.79 35.10
CA VAL A 218 12.82 -10.41 35.39
C VAL A 218 12.69 -11.28 36.64
N VAL A 219 12.97 -12.56 36.49
CA VAL A 219 13.12 -13.51 37.60
C VAL A 219 14.59 -13.55 38.01
N VAL A 220 14.87 -13.11 39.23
CA VAL A 220 16.19 -13.19 39.85
C VAL A 220 16.26 -14.46 40.69
N VAL A 221 17.05 -15.43 40.23
CA VAL A 221 17.27 -16.70 40.93
C VAL A 221 18.47 -16.57 41.84
N THR A 222 18.30 -16.88 43.12
CA THR A 222 19.36 -16.85 44.13
C THR A 222 19.26 -18.07 45.06
N PRO A 223 20.37 -18.72 45.43
CA PRO A 223 20.33 -19.73 46.49
C PRO A 223 20.09 -19.01 47.83
N ARG A 224 19.34 -19.61 48.76
CA ARG A 224 19.06 -18.99 50.08
C ARG A 224 20.33 -18.50 50.80
N THR A 225 21.42 -19.25 50.70
CA THR A 225 22.74 -18.92 51.29
C THR A 225 23.42 -17.67 50.71
N GLN A 226 22.87 -17.06 49.65
CA GLN A 226 23.39 -15.84 49.04
C GLN A 226 22.38 -14.67 49.07
N LEU A 227 21.27 -14.78 49.81
CA LEU A 227 20.30 -13.68 49.97
C LEU A 227 20.94 -12.40 50.54
N GLU A 228 21.80 -12.53 51.55
CA GLU A 228 22.47 -11.40 52.22
C GLU A 228 23.64 -10.82 51.41
N VAL A 229 23.93 -11.34 50.21
CA VAL A 229 25.04 -10.85 49.37
C VAL A 229 24.56 -9.64 48.57
N ARG A 230 25.18 -8.47 48.83
CA ARG A 230 24.93 -7.18 48.14
C ARG A 230 24.82 -7.25 46.62
N GLN A 231 25.43 -8.25 45.99
CA GLN A 231 25.34 -8.49 44.55
C GLN A 231 23.90 -8.70 44.07
N VAL A 232 22.97 -9.22 44.88
CA VAL A 232 21.55 -9.35 44.46
C VAL A 232 20.90 -7.97 44.31
N ASP A 233 21.12 -7.06 45.26
CA ASP A 233 20.68 -5.65 45.16
C ASP A 233 21.35 -4.94 43.97
N GLU A 234 22.64 -5.16 43.72
CA GLU A 234 23.35 -4.58 42.57
C GLU A 234 22.78 -5.07 41.23
N VAL A 235 22.42 -6.36 41.13
CA VAL A 235 21.71 -6.88 39.96
C VAL A 235 20.34 -6.20 39.83
N LEU A 236 19.53 -6.18 40.89
CA LEU A 236 18.19 -5.55 40.91
C LEU A 236 18.24 -4.06 40.53
N ALA A 237 19.26 -3.32 40.97
CA ALA A 237 19.49 -1.92 40.63
C ALA A 237 19.93 -1.70 39.18
N CYS A 238 20.48 -2.73 38.52
CA CYS A 238 20.81 -2.71 37.10
C CYS A 238 19.67 -3.15 36.18
N LEU A 239 18.59 -3.70 36.73
CA LEU A 239 17.43 -4.12 35.95
C LEU A 239 16.58 -2.91 35.52
N PRO A 240 15.89 -2.99 34.37
CA PRO A 240 14.90 -1.99 33.97
C PRO A 240 13.75 -1.85 34.97
N GLU A 241 12.85 -0.92 34.66
CA GLU A 241 11.50 -0.80 35.22
C GLU A 241 10.55 -1.95 34.77
N ALA A 242 11.06 -3.18 34.73
CA ALA A 242 10.29 -4.40 34.51
C ALA A 242 9.76 -4.95 35.85
N ALA A 243 8.73 -5.80 35.84
CA ALA A 243 8.29 -6.47 37.07
C ALA A 243 9.39 -7.39 37.59
N ARG A 244 9.74 -7.25 38.87
CA ARG A 244 10.82 -8.01 39.51
C ARG A 244 10.23 -9.18 40.29
N VAL A 245 10.78 -10.37 40.11
CA VAL A 245 10.37 -11.60 40.78
C VAL A 245 11.60 -12.22 41.42
N LEU A 246 11.50 -12.62 42.69
CA LEU A 246 12.61 -13.29 43.38
C LEU A 246 12.32 -14.79 43.45
N ALA A 247 13.28 -15.60 43.04
CA ALA A 247 13.19 -17.07 43.09
C ALA A 247 14.30 -17.61 44.00
N VAL A 248 13.95 -17.90 45.25
CA VAL A 248 14.88 -18.41 46.27
C VAL A 248 14.94 -19.92 46.19
N ASN A 249 16.13 -20.44 45.88
CA ASN A 249 16.37 -21.86 45.62
C ASN A 249 17.19 -22.52 46.74
N PHE A 250 17.18 -23.86 46.76
CA PHE A 250 17.92 -24.70 47.70
C PHE A 250 17.60 -24.44 49.18
N VAL A 251 16.33 -24.14 49.51
CA VAL A 251 15.85 -24.16 50.90
C VAL A 251 15.84 -25.61 51.40
N ARG A 252 16.21 -25.88 52.65
CA ARG A 252 16.39 -27.27 53.13
C ARG A 252 15.22 -27.77 53.96
N ALA A 253 14.87 -27.03 55.02
CA ALA A 253 13.85 -27.42 55.98
C ALA A 253 13.12 -26.21 56.61
N GLU A 254 13.56 -25.00 56.28
CA GLU A 254 13.03 -23.77 56.85
C GLU A 254 11.60 -23.48 56.34
N PRO A 255 10.70 -22.96 57.19
CA PRO A 255 9.36 -22.53 56.75
C PRO A 255 9.46 -21.42 55.68
N PRO A 256 8.60 -21.42 54.64
CA PRO A 256 8.66 -20.42 53.57
C PRO A 256 8.54 -18.98 54.08
N GLU A 257 7.78 -18.75 55.16
CA GLU A 257 7.61 -17.45 55.82
C GLU A 257 8.95 -16.89 56.31
N VAL A 258 9.80 -17.74 56.91
CA VAL A 258 11.13 -17.33 57.40
C VAL A 258 12.02 -16.91 56.23
N VAL A 259 11.94 -17.61 55.10
CA VAL A 259 12.70 -17.28 53.89
C VAL A 259 12.19 -15.99 53.24
N LEU A 260 10.88 -15.73 53.30
CA LEU A 260 10.27 -14.47 52.86
C LEU A 260 10.75 -13.28 53.73
N ASP A 261 10.80 -13.45 55.05
CA ASP A 261 11.27 -12.41 55.98
C ASP A 261 12.79 -12.22 55.94
N GLU A 262 13.58 -13.26 55.65
CA GLU A 262 15.00 -13.13 55.28
C GLU A 262 15.17 -12.32 53.99
N ALA A 263 14.44 -12.67 52.93
CA ALA A 263 14.53 -11.98 51.63
C ALA A 263 14.13 -10.49 51.74
N ARG A 264 13.05 -10.17 52.45
CA ARG A 264 12.59 -8.78 52.67
C ARG A 264 13.56 -7.95 53.51
N ARG A 265 14.24 -8.55 54.48
CA ARG A 265 15.28 -7.87 55.27
C ARG A 265 16.57 -7.66 54.48
N ALA A 266 16.95 -8.64 53.67
CA ALA A 266 18.15 -8.57 52.84
C ALA A 266 18.00 -7.59 51.66
N LEU A 267 16.80 -7.50 51.08
CA LEU A 267 16.48 -6.72 49.88
C LEU A 267 15.34 -5.72 50.16
N PRO A 268 15.56 -4.68 51.01
CA PRO A 268 14.48 -3.79 51.48
C PRO A 268 13.86 -2.93 50.37
N ALA A 269 14.50 -2.83 49.20
CA ALA A 269 13.99 -2.15 48.01
C ALA A 269 13.20 -3.08 47.05
N PHE A 270 12.99 -4.36 47.41
CA PHE A 270 12.25 -5.32 46.61
C PHE A 270 10.79 -5.46 47.10
N ASP A 271 9.84 -5.10 46.26
CA ASP A 271 8.39 -5.12 46.50
C ASP A 271 7.64 -6.23 45.74
N GLY A 272 8.37 -7.04 44.95
CA GLY A 272 7.80 -8.07 44.08
C GLY A 272 7.40 -9.38 44.79
N PRO A 273 6.82 -10.34 44.05
CA PRO A 273 6.52 -11.67 44.58
C PRO A 273 7.80 -12.50 44.79
N VAL A 274 7.85 -13.22 45.91
CA VAL A 274 8.89 -14.19 46.23
C VAL A 274 8.37 -15.60 46.01
N PHE A 275 9.14 -16.39 45.26
CA PHE A 275 8.93 -17.81 45.06
C PHE A 275 10.04 -18.60 45.77
N VAL A 276 9.69 -19.71 46.41
CA VAL A 276 10.62 -20.61 47.09
C VAL A 276 10.61 -21.98 46.44
N ALA A 277 11.78 -22.59 46.29
CA ALA A 277 11.95 -24.01 46.00
C ALA A 277 12.86 -24.67 47.04
N TYR A 278 12.41 -25.82 47.54
CA TYR A 278 13.23 -26.70 48.36
C TYR A 278 14.29 -27.43 47.52
N ASP A 279 15.40 -27.80 48.14
CA ASP A 279 16.45 -28.64 47.54
C ASP A 279 15.91 -30.05 47.32
N ALA A 280 15.69 -30.42 46.05
CA ALA A 280 15.16 -31.73 45.65
C ALA A 280 16.07 -32.92 46.00
N HIS A 281 17.33 -32.67 46.38
CA HIS A 281 18.24 -33.69 46.88
C HIS A 281 18.24 -33.78 48.42
N HIS A 282 17.52 -32.91 49.12
CA HIS A 282 17.42 -32.95 50.58
C HIS A 282 16.48 -34.08 51.04
N ARG A 283 16.90 -34.83 52.06
CA ARG A 283 16.17 -36.02 52.55
C ARG A 283 14.72 -35.75 52.98
N ASP A 284 14.44 -34.52 53.41
CA ASP A 284 13.13 -34.10 53.93
C ASP A 284 12.27 -33.39 52.84
N TYR A 285 12.72 -33.31 51.58
CA TYR A 285 12.06 -32.60 50.47
C TYR A 285 10.55 -32.87 50.38
N ALA A 286 10.16 -34.15 50.37
CA ALA A 286 8.78 -34.59 50.26
C ALA A 286 7.86 -34.18 51.43
N ARG A 287 8.42 -33.66 52.54
CA ARG A 287 7.66 -33.13 53.69
C ARG A 287 7.37 -31.64 53.57
N HIS A 288 8.10 -30.92 52.71
CA HIS A 288 8.07 -29.46 52.63
C HIS A 288 7.58 -28.94 51.27
N THR A 289 7.72 -29.74 50.21
CA THR A 289 7.28 -29.36 48.85
C THR A 289 5.78 -29.63 48.63
N PRO A 290 5.08 -28.81 47.80
CA PRO A 290 3.66 -28.99 47.52
C PRO A 290 3.29 -30.34 46.89
N ARG A 291 2.12 -30.90 47.23
CA ARG A 291 1.68 -32.23 46.75
C ARG A 291 1.54 -32.39 45.23
N TRP A 292 1.36 -31.30 44.49
CA TRP A 292 1.26 -31.30 43.03
C TRP A 292 2.61 -31.27 42.31
N ASP A 293 3.72 -31.22 43.05
CA ASP A 293 5.07 -31.23 42.46
C ASP A 293 5.29 -32.51 41.63
N PRO A 294 5.65 -32.40 40.34
CA PRO A 294 5.97 -33.56 39.52
C PRO A 294 7.08 -34.45 40.08
N ASN A 295 8.01 -33.97 40.92
CA ASN A 295 9.06 -34.85 41.49
C ASN A 295 8.51 -35.83 42.55
N LEU A 296 7.29 -35.63 43.07
CA LEU A 296 6.68 -36.53 44.08
C LEU A 296 5.93 -37.73 43.48
N GLY A 297 5.81 -37.82 42.15
CA GLY A 297 4.94 -38.77 41.42
C GLY A 297 5.36 -40.25 41.39
N GLY A 298 5.79 -40.81 42.52
CA GLY A 298 6.11 -42.24 42.66
C GLY A 298 7.28 -42.73 41.81
N ALA A 299 7.44 -44.06 41.70
CA ALA A 299 8.62 -44.69 41.09
C ALA A 299 8.86 -44.36 39.60
N ALA A 300 7.84 -43.86 38.88
CA ALA A 300 7.96 -43.40 37.49
C ALA A 300 8.37 -41.92 37.37
N ALA A 301 8.22 -41.12 38.42
CA ALA A 301 8.62 -39.72 38.46
C ALA A 301 9.96 -39.47 39.18
N ALA A 302 10.63 -40.54 39.65
CA ALA A 302 12.01 -40.53 40.08
C ALA A 302 12.96 -40.28 38.90
N SER A 303 12.90 -39.08 38.33
CA SER A 303 13.88 -38.55 37.39
C SER A 303 15.27 -38.66 38.02
N ALA A 304 16.24 -39.16 37.25
CA ALA A 304 17.65 -39.13 37.67
C ALA A 304 18.20 -37.69 37.85
N ASP A 305 17.43 -36.68 37.42
CA ASP A 305 17.74 -35.27 37.47
C ASP A 305 16.45 -34.48 37.81
N PRO A 306 16.15 -34.24 39.11
CA PRO A 306 14.94 -33.54 39.55
C PRO A 306 14.98 -32.04 39.21
N LEU A 307 13.80 -31.42 39.13
CA LEU A 307 13.65 -30.00 38.78
C LEU A 307 13.10 -29.20 39.98
N PRO A 308 13.52 -27.94 40.17
CA PRO A 308 13.09 -27.14 41.32
C PRO A 308 11.61 -26.77 41.22
N CYS A 309 10.80 -27.21 42.19
CA CYS A 309 9.40 -26.84 42.31
C CYS A 309 9.25 -25.50 43.05
N PHE A 310 9.26 -24.41 42.30
CA PHE A 310 9.04 -23.06 42.84
C PHE A 310 7.56 -22.74 43.02
N PHE A 311 7.19 -22.32 44.23
CA PHE A 311 5.85 -21.82 44.56
C PHE A 311 5.91 -20.43 45.23
N ALA A 312 4.92 -19.58 44.98
CA ALA A 312 4.83 -18.26 45.59
C ALA A 312 4.57 -18.36 47.10
N VAL A 313 5.25 -17.55 47.89
CA VAL A 313 5.08 -17.48 49.35
C VAL A 313 4.10 -16.37 49.73
N GLU A 314 3.19 -16.66 50.64
CA GLU A 314 2.23 -15.72 51.20
C GLU A 314 2.66 -15.32 52.62
N ALA A 315 2.30 -14.09 53.04
CA ALA A 315 2.72 -13.56 54.35
C ALA A 315 1.90 -14.10 55.54
N GLU A 316 0.78 -14.77 55.28
CA GLU A 316 -0.06 -15.38 56.31
C GLU A 316 0.49 -16.76 56.71
N GLY A 317 0.91 -16.89 57.97
CA GLY A 317 1.45 -18.12 58.50
C GLY A 317 0.44 -19.27 58.42
N GLY A 318 0.84 -20.39 57.82
CA GLY A 318 -0.04 -21.55 57.61
C GLY A 318 -0.81 -21.53 56.28
N ALA A 319 -0.70 -20.46 55.47
CA ALA A 319 -1.08 -20.51 54.06
C ALA A 319 -0.03 -21.23 53.20
N ASN A 320 1.20 -21.38 53.71
CA ASN A 320 2.32 -22.05 53.03
C ASN A 320 2.51 -23.52 53.44
N GLU A 321 1.50 -24.16 54.05
CA GLU A 321 1.52 -25.61 54.29
C GLU A 321 1.55 -26.37 52.95
N PRO A 322 2.35 -27.45 52.81
CA PRO A 322 2.49 -28.23 51.56
C PRO A 322 1.17 -28.73 50.95
N ASP A 323 0.18 -28.97 51.82
CA ASP A 323 -1.14 -29.48 51.47
C ASP A 323 -2.11 -28.38 51.00
N ARG A 324 -1.79 -27.11 51.29
CA ARG A 324 -2.62 -25.93 50.99
C ARG A 324 -2.10 -25.10 49.81
N ILE A 325 -0.82 -25.24 49.46
CA ILE A 325 -0.24 -24.61 48.27
C ILE A 325 -0.82 -25.33 47.04
N GLY A 326 -1.70 -24.66 46.29
CA GLY A 326 -2.25 -25.19 45.03
C GLY A 326 -1.36 -24.93 43.80
N PRO A 327 -1.61 -25.61 42.67
CA PRO A 327 -0.79 -25.50 41.45
C PRO A 327 -0.86 -24.12 40.80
N GLU A 328 -1.88 -23.32 41.09
CA GLU A 328 -1.97 -21.90 40.71
C GLU A 328 -0.89 -21.03 41.36
N ARG A 329 -0.25 -21.49 42.44
CA ARG A 329 0.91 -20.85 43.10
C ARG A 329 2.26 -21.24 42.50
N SER A 330 2.31 -22.16 41.55
CA SER A 330 3.53 -22.51 40.82
C SER A 330 4.11 -21.31 40.04
N ILE A 331 5.44 -21.18 39.98
CA ILE A 331 6.09 -20.23 39.07
C ILE A 331 5.78 -20.51 37.59
N LEU A 332 5.37 -21.74 37.25
CA LEU A 332 4.93 -22.12 35.91
C LEU A 332 3.63 -21.41 35.47
N ARG A 333 2.96 -20.69 36.39
CA ARG A 333 1.81 -19.82 36.14
C ARG A 333 2.15 -18.32 36.16
N LEU A 334 3.45 -17.97 36.09
CA LEU A 334 3.93 -16.58 36.20
C LEU A 334 3.25 -15.63 35.20
N ALA A 335 3.00 -16.03 33.95
CA ALA A 335 2.35 -15.18 32.94
C ALA A 335 1.02 -14.57 33.43
N GLY A 336 0.16 -15.36 34.08
CA GLY A 336 -1.10 -14.91 34.65
C GLY A 336 -0.98 -14.16 35.99
N ARG A 337 0.22 -14.06 36.55
CA ARG A 337 0.54 -13.37 37.81
C ARG A 337 1.29 -12.05 37.60
N LEU A 338 1.91 -11.85 36.44
CA LEU A 338 2.53 -10.57 36.10
C LEU A 338 1.42 -9.52 35.98
N PRO A 339 1.55 -8.35 36.64
CA PRO A 339 0.52 -7.31 36.58
C PRO A 339 0.33 -6.87 35.11
N PRO A 340 -0.84 -7.08 34.50
CA PRO A 340 -1.04 -6.94 33.06
C PRO A 340 -1.05 -5.47 32.59
N GLU A 341 -0.86 -4.54 33.51
CA GLU A 341 -0.90 -3.10 33.25
C GLU A 341 0.53 -2.58 32.99
N ARG A 342 1.42 -2.48 33.98
CA ARG A 342 2.74 -1.82 33.80
C ARG A 342 3.61 -2.40 32.67
N CYS A 343 3.85 -3.71 32.70
CA CYS A 343 4.84 -4.36 31.85
C CYS A 343 4.40 -4.47 30.39
N LEU A 344 3.10 -4.68 30.20
CA LEU A 344 2.45 -4.73 28.91
C LEU A 344 2.26 -3.31 28.35
N GLN A 345 1.75 -2.35 29.13
CA GLN A 345 1.48 -0.99 28.66
C GLN A 345 2.72 -0.28 28.12
N GLU A 346 3.87 -0.29 28.77
CA GLU A 346 5.00 0.54 28.30
C GLU A 346 5.63 0.01 27.01
N ARG A 347 5.74 -1.31 26.82
CA ARG A 347 6.22 -1.90 25.56
C ARG A 347 5.15 -1.86 24.46
N GLN A 348 3.88 -2.08 24.80
CA GLN A 348 2.75 -1.85 23.88
C GLN A 348 2.75 -0.39 23.40
N ARG A 349 2.83 0.58 24.31
CA ARG A 349 2.80 2.01 24.01
C ARG A 349 3.87 2.38 22.99
N ARG A 350 5.10 1.89 23.14
CA ARG A 350 6.17 2.08 22.14
C ARG A 350 5.83 1.45 20.80
N LEU A 351 5.50 0.15 20.77
CA LEU A 351 5.16 -0.56 19.52
C LEU A 351 3.91 0.01 18.82
N LEU A 352 2.93 0.52 19.57
CA LEU A 352 1.73 1.17 19.06
C LEU A 352 2.01 2.59 18.55
N VAL A 353 2.90 3.35 19.22
CA VAL A 353 3.38 4.65 18.71
C VAL A 353 4.21 4.46 17.44
N GLU A 354 5.11 3.48 17.40
CA GLU A 354 5.87 3.08 16.21
C GLU A 354 4.94 2.65 15.06
N LEU A 355 3.91 1.84 15.35
CA LEU A 355 2.94 1.41 14.37
C LEU A 355 2.05 2.57 13.88
N ALA A 356 1.63 3.47 14.77
CA ALA A 356 0.86 4.67 14.42
C ALA A 356 1.66 5.62 13.53
N ALA A 357 2.90 5.93 13.93
CA ALA A 357 3.82 6.74 13.14
C ALA A 357 4.14 6.07 11.78
N GLY A 358 4.34 4.75 11.79
CA GLY A 358 4.54 3.95 10.59
C GLY A 358 3.33 3.96 9.65
N CYS A 359 2.10 3.94 10.17
CA CYS A 359 0.87 4.06 9.39
C CYS A 359 0.70 5.48 8.82
N ALA A 360 0.95 6.52 9.61
CA ALA A 360 0.88 7.91 9.15
C ALA A 360 1.90 8.19 8.03
N GLU A 361 3.14 7.71 8.18
CA GLU A 361 4.18 7.80 7.15
C GLU A 361 3.83 6.96 5.90
N ALA A 362 3.21 5.79 6.09
CA ALA A 362 2.74 4.96 4.98
C ALA A 362 1.60 5.61 4.20
N LEU A 363 0.63 6.25 4.88
CA LEU A 363 -0.43 7.05 4.27
C LEU A 363 0.16 8.23 3.47
N ARG A 364 1.05 9.02 4.07
CA ARG A 364 1.73 10.15 3.39
C ARG A 364 2.46 9.69 2.13
N ARG A 365 3.23 8.59 2.20
CA ARG A 365 3.92 8.01 1.03
C ARG A 365 2.95 7.50 -0.04
N LEU A 366 1.82 6.94 0.37
CA LEU A 366 0.78 6.47 -0.53
C LEU A 366 0.12 7.65 -1.24
N GLU A 367 -0.24 8.72 -0.53
CA GLU A 367 -0.73 9.98 -1.11
C GLU A 367 0.28 10.58 -2.11
N GLU A 368 1.54 10.78 -1.69
CA GLU A 368 2.61 11.31 -2.55
C GLU A 368 2.83 10.49 -3.82
N ARG A 369 2.80 9.15 -3.69
CA ARG A 369 3.00 8.26 -4.83
C ARG A 369 1.76 8.20 -5.72
N LEU A 370 0.54 8.23 -5.17
CA LEU A 370 -0.69 8.32 -5.94
C LEU A 370 -0.73 9.64 -6.73
N GLU A 371 -0.39 10.77 -6.13
CA GLU A 371 -0.27 12.03 -6.86
C GLU A 371 0.78 11.98 -7.97
N ALA A 372 1.94 11.34 -7.71
CA ALA A 372 2.99 11.20 -8.71
C ALA A 372 2.54 10.35 -9.90
N GLU A 373 1.86 9.22 -9.67
CA GLU A 373 1.28 8.42 -10.75
C GLU A 373 0.10 9.14 -11.43
N GLN A 374 -0.73 9.90 -10.72
CA GLN A 374 -1.74 10.77 -11.34
C GLN A 374 -1.12 11.82 -12.28
N ARG A 375 -0.05 12.50 -11.84
CA ARG A 375 0.71 13.46 -12.65
C ARG A 375 1.27 12.77 -13.90
N ARG A 376 1.90 11.60 -13.73
CA ARG A 376 2.42 10.78 -14.82
C ARG A 376 1.33 10.34 -15.80
N CYS A 377 0.17 9.89 -15.33
CA CYS A 377 -0.97 9.54 -16.18
C CYS A 377 -1.49 10.75 -16.98
N ARG A 378 -1.58 11.93 -16.36
CA ARG A 378 -1.93 13.18 -17.06
C ARG A 378 -0.90 13.56 -18.12
N GLU A 379 0.39 13.37 -17.86
CA GLU A 379 1.47 13.61 -18.81
C GLU A 379 1.45 12.64 -19.98
N VAL A 380 1.24 11.35 -19.71
CA VAL A 380 1.09 10.29 -20.73
C VAL A 380 -0.11 10.58 -21.65
N VAL A 381 -1.26 10.97 -21.10
CA VAL A 381 -2.45 11.37 -21.88
C VAL A 381 -2.20 12.67 -22.65
N ARG A 382 -1.58 13.68 -22.04
CA ARG A 382 -1.20 14.93 -22.74
C ARG A 382 -0.24 14.64 -23.90
N GLY A 383 0.70 13.71 -23.71
CA GLY A 383 1.58 13.19 -24.76
C GLY A 383 0.80 12.55 -25.90
N LEU A 384 -0.20 11.71 -25.59
CA LEU A 384 -1.06 11.09 -26.61
C LEU A 384 -1.81 12.17 -27.40
N VAL A 385 -2.45 13.13 -26.73
CA VAL A 385 -3.14 14.24 -27.40
C VAL A 385 -2.17 15.04 -28.27
N SER A 386 -0.93 15.27 -27.81
CA SER A 386 0.10 16.00 -28.56
C SER A 386 0.55 15.25 -29.82
N GLU A 387 0.81 13.95 -29.73
CA GLU A 387 1.23 13.13 -30.88
C GLU A 387 0.11 12.84 -31.87
N LEU A 388 -1.13 12.78 -31.41
CA LEU A 388 -2.29 12.66 -32.29
C LEU A 388 -2.64 14.02 -32.93
N ARG A 389 -2.34 15.17 -32.31
CA ARG A 389 -2.73 16.51 -32.81
C ARG A 389 -2.41 16.79 -34.29
N PRO A 390 -1.28 16.37 -34.88
CA PRO A 390 -1.04 16.50 -36.33
C PRO A 390 -2.07 15.77 -37.21
N LEU A 391 -2.71 14.73 -36.69
CA LEU A 391 -3.81 14.02 -37.36
C LEU A 391 -5.12 14.80 -37.33
N ALA A 392 -5.26 15.78 -36.42
CA ALA A 392 -6.40 16.69 -36.29
C ALA A 392 -6.41 17.82 -37.32
N GLY A 393 -5.29 18.10 -38.01
CA GLY A 393 -5.21 19.10 -39.08
C GLY A 393 -4.03 20.07 -38.93
N SER A 394 -4.05 21.12 -39.76
CA SER A 394 -2.94 22.08 -39.90
C SER A 394 -3.32 23.45 -39.35
N GLY A 395 -2.67 23.88 -38.27
CA GLY A 395 -2.95 25.18 -37.62
C GLY A 395 -4.30 25.19 -36.90
N ASP A 396 -5.09 26.25 -37.09
CA ASP A 396 -6.44 26.40 -36.51
C ASP A 396 -7.53 25.60 -37.28
N GLN A 397 -7.14 24.87 -38.34
CA GLN A 397 -8.07 24.13 -39.19
C GLN A 397 -8.17 22.68 -38.75
N MET A 398 -9.30 22.36 -38.11
CA MET A 398 -9.60 21.02 -37.61
C MET A 398 -10.20 20.14 -38.71
N ARG A 399 -9.92 18.85 -38.63
CA ARG A 399 -10.35 17.80 -39.55
C ARG A 399 -11.69 17.21 -39.13
N ILE A 400 -12.64 17.14 -40.05
CA ILE A 400 -14.06 16.81 -39.81
C ILE A 400 -14.46 15.50 -40.49
N LYS A 401 -15.22 14.67 -39.77
CA LYS A 401 -16.00 13.55 -40.32
C LYS A 401 -17.34 14.06 -40.87
N LEU A 402 -17.43 14.25 -42.18
CA LEU A 402 -18.66 14.40 -42.95
C LEU A 402 -19.19 13.01 -43.32
N ASP A 403 -20.37 12.65 -42.82
CA ASP A 403 -21.11 11.48 -43.30
C ASP A 403 -22.23 11.89 -44.30
N ALA A 404 -22.88 10.90 -44.90
CA ALA A 404 -23.97 11.13 -45.85
C ALA A 404 -25.17 11.88 -45.23
N ARG A 405 -25.36 11.80 -43.91
CA ARG A 405 -26.46 12.46 -43.18
C ARG A 405 -26.17 13.95 -43.01
N VAL A 406 -25.00 14.31 -42.51
CA VAL A 406 -24.49 15.69 -42.42
C VAL A 406 -24.53 16.39 -43.78
N LEU A 407 -24.08 15.70 -44.84
CA LEU A 407 -24.12 16.22 -46.22
C LEU A 407 -25.56 16.41 -46.73
N GLY A 408 -26.46 15.49 -46.39
CA GLY A 408 -27.89 15.57 -46.73
C GLY A 408 -28.61 16.70 -46.01
N ASP A 409 -28.36 16.87 -44.71
CA ASP A 409 -29.03 17.85 -43.86
C ASP A 409 -28.51 19.28 -44.15
N LEU A 410 -27.20 19.45 -44.36
CA LEU A 410 -26.62 20.69 -44.91
C LEU A 410 -27.18 21.02 -46.30
N GLY A 411 -27.28 20.03 -47.18
CA GLY A 411 -27.85 20.20 -48.53
C GLY A 411 -29.33 20.60 -48.50
N GLU A 412 -30.10 20.04 -47.58
CA GLU A 412 -31.51 20.40 -47.37
C GLU A 412 -31.66 21.81 -46.80
N ALA A 413 -30.87 22.19 -45.79
CA ALA A 413 -30.88 23.53 -45.23
C ALA A 413 -30.47 24.61 -46.25
N ILE A 414 -29.46 24.35 -47.09
CA ILE A 414 -29.08 25.25 -48.19
C ILE A 414 -30.23 25.45 -49.18
N VAL A 415 -31.03 24.43 -49.48
CA VAL A 415 -32.22 24.56 -50.34
C VAL A 415 -33.40 25.23 -49.62
N ARG A 416 -33.59 24.97 -48.32
CA ARG A 416 -34.67 25.53 -47.49
C ARG A 416 -34.50 27.04 -47.28
N THR A 417 -33.28 27.47 -46.99
CA THR A 417 -32.91 28.87 -46.73
C THR A 417 -32.65 29.70 -47.99
N ALA A 418 -32.62 29.08 -49.17
CA ALA A 418 -32.29 29.76 -50.43
C ALA A 418 -33.17 31.00 -50.68
N PRO A 419 -32.58 32.16 -51.05
CA PRO A 419 -33.33 33.36 -51.37
C PRO A 419 -34.09 33.22 -52.71
N TRP A 420 -35.12 34.04 -52.88
CA TRP A 420 -36.12 33.90 -53.94
C TRP A 420 -35.54 33.94 -55.37
N ASP A 421 -34.41 34.63 -55.57
CA ASP A 421 -33.71 34.76 -56.85
C ASP A 421 -32.97 33.47 -57.28
N VAL A 422 -32.77 32.53 -56.35
CA VAL A 422 -32.06 31.26 -56.57
C VAL A 422 -32.99 30.05 -56.47
N ARG A 423 -34.12 30.18 -55.75
CA ARG A 423 -35.14 29.12 -55.63
C ARG A 423 -35.56 28.50 -56.97
N PRO A 424 -35.81 29.26 -58.06
CA PRO A 424 -36.18 28.66 -59.36
C PRO A 424 -35.11 27.72 -59.92
N PHE A 425 -33.82 28.04 -59.73
CA PHE A 425 -32.70 27.19 -60.16
C PHE A 425 -32.59 25.93 -59.30
N LEU A 426 -32.74 26.05 -57.98
CA LEU A 426 -32.65 24.93 -57.04
C LEU A 426 -33.87 24.00 -57.04
N TRP A 427 -35.08 24.53 -57.29
CA TRP A 427 -36.33 23.77 -57.29
C TRP A 427 -36.79 23.31 -58.69
N GLY A 428 -36.57 24.13 -59.73
CA GLY A 428 -36.96 23.82 -61.11
C GLY A 428 -36.09 22.75 -61.76
N SER A 429 -34.88 22.53 -61.25
CA SER A 429 -34.06 21.38 -61.65
C SER A 429 -34.55 20.11 -60.95
N HIS A 430 -35.16 19.19 -61.70
CA HIS A 430 -35.43 17.83 -61.20
C HIS A 430 -34.14 17.08 -60.80
N LYS A 431 -32.97 17.55 -61.26
CA LYS A 431 -31.65 16.94 -61.00
C LYS A 431 -31.14 17.23 -59.59
N SER A 432 -31.25 18.45 -59.08
CA SER A 432 -30.87 18.83 -57.70
C SER A 432 -31.70 18.09 -56.66
N ARG A 433 -33.02 18.00 -56.85
CA ARG A 433 -33.91 17.22 -55.95
C ARG A 433 -33.61 15.71 -55.99
N ARG A 434 -33.27 15.15 -57.15
CA ARG A 434 -32.81 13.75 -57.26
C ARG A 434 -31.45 13.55 -56.59
N LEU A 435 -30.52 14.49 -56.74
CA LEU A 435 -29.20 14.43 -56.11
C LEU A 435 -29.32 14.43 -54.58
N LEU A 436 -30.11 15.36 -54.01
CA LEU A 436 -30.32 15.46 -52.56
C LEU A 436 -31.03 14.22 -51.98
N ARG A 437 -32.02 13.65 -52.69
CA ARG A 437 -32.58 12.34 -52.31
C ARG A 437 -31.54 11.24 -52.38
N SER A 438 -30.74 11.18 -53.45
CA SER A 438 -29.70 10.15 -53.61
C SER A 438 -28.59 10.21 -52.55
N LEU A 439 -28.33 11.39 -51.98
CA LEU A 439 -27.42 11.55 -50.84
C LEU A 439 -28.00 10.93 -49.56
N ARG A 440 -29.33 11.05 -49.32
CA ARG A 440 -30.03 10.32 -48.25
C ARG A 440 -30.21 8.82 -48.53
N GLU A 441 -30.39 8.42 -49.79
CA GLU A 441 -30.58 7.03 -50.23
C GLU A 441 -29.25 6.23 -50.39
N GLY A 442 -28.10 6.91 -50.25
CA GLY A 442 -26.77 6.28 -50.23
C GLY A 442 -26.09 6.12 -51.60
N ALA A 443 -24.80 5.76 -51.58
CA ALA A 443 -23.89 5.94 -52.71
C ALA A 443 -24.26 5.21 -54.01
N LYS A 444 -24.95 4.06 -53.96
CA LYS A 444 -25.44 3.39 -55.19
C LYS A 444 -26.43 4.28 -55.96
N ALA A 445 -27.15 5.18 -55.30
CA ALA A 445 -27.98 6.18 -55.96
C ALA A 445 -27.13 7.35 -56.50
N VAL A 446 -26.18 7.86 -55.72
CA VAL A 446 -25.27 8.96 -56.11
C VAL A 446 -24.42 8.58 -57.33
N GLY A 447 -23.83 7.39 -57.36
CA GLY A 447 -23.01 6.89 -58.49
C GLY A 447 -23.79 6.80 -59.80
N ARG A 448 -25.02 6.27 -59.75
CA ARG A 448 -25.93 6.23 -60.91
C ARG A 448 -26.30 7.63 -61.40
N LEU A 449 -26.50 8.59 -60.48
CA LEU A 449 -26.77 9.99 -60.82
C LEU A 449 -25.56 10.72 -61.38
N ALA A 450 -24.37 10.52 -60.82
CA ALA A 450 -23.11 11.07 -61.34
C ALA A 450 -22.80 10.56 -62.76
N GLY A 451 -23.04 9.28 -63.01
CA GLY A 451 -23.04 8.69 -64.35
C GLY A 451 -24.04 9.32 -65.33
N SER A 452 -25.10 9.99 -64.84
CA SER A 452 -26.07 10.73 -65.67
C SER A 452 -25.75 12.23 -65.85
N LEU A 453 -24.69 12.74 -65.20
CA LEU A 453 -24.24 14.12 -65.38
C LEU A 453 -23.45 14.28 -66.69
N GLY A 454 -23.52 15.49 -67.27
CA GLY A 454 -22.79 15.83 -68.50
C GLY A 454 -21.27 15.87 -68.29
N PRO A 455 -20.46 15.76 -69.36
CA PRO A 455 -19.01 15.53 -69.27
C PRO A 455 -18.27 16.59 -68.45
N LYS A 456 -18.62 17.88 -68.58
CA LYS A 456 -18.03 18.98 -67.79
C LYS A 456 -18.26 18.85 -66.27
N TRP A 457 -19.33 18.17 -65.85
CA TRP A 457 -19.61 17.91 -64.44
C TRP A 457 -18.86 16.67 -63.94
N ARG A 458 -18.82 15.59 -64.72
CA ARG A 458 -18.04 14.39 -64.35
C ARG A 458 -16.56 14.73 -64.14
N GLN A 459 -15.96 15.50 -65.07
CA GLN A 459 -14.56 15.92 -64.96
C GLN A 459 -14.27 16.73 -63.68
N ARG A 460 -15.17 17.62 -63.27
CA ARG A 460 -15.05 18.39 -62.01
C ARG A 460 -15.20 17.51 -60.77
N VAL A 461 -16.09 16.52 -60.82
CA VAL A 461 -16.31 15.54 -59.75
C VAL A 461 -15.11 14.61 -59.60
N GLU A 462 -14.49 14.17 -60.71
CA GLU A 462 -13.27 13.34 -60.66
C GLU A 462 -12.03 14.14 -60.24
N GLN A 463 -11.87 15.38 -60.68
CA GLN A 463 -10.80 16.27 -60.19
C GLN A 463 -10.92 16.51 -58.68
N ALA A 464 -12.14 16.77 -58.19
CA ALA A 464 -12.40 16.86 -56.76
C ALA A 464 -12.04 15.53 -56.06
N ARG A 465 -12.54 14.39 -56.55
CA ARG A 465 -12.25 13.04 -56.00
C ARG A 465 -10.75 12.74 -55.90
N ALA A 466 -9.98 13.05 -56.95
CA ALA A 466 -8.54 12.78 -56.98
C ALA A 466 -7.78 13.64 -55.97
N GLN A 467 -8.14 14.93 -55.86
CA GLN A 467 -7.54 15.83 -54.87
C GLN A 467 -7.82 15.39 -53.43
N MET A 468 -9.05 14.94 -53.16
CA MET A 468 -9.48 14.45 -51.83
C MET A 468 -8.68 13.24 -51.35
N ALA A 469 -8.16 12.41 -52.26
CA ALA A 469 -7.45 11.19 -51.92
C ALA A 469 -6.08 11.44 -51.26
N GLU A 470 -5.45 12.61 -51.39
CA GLU A 470 -4.17 12.90 -50.71
C GLU A 470 -4.34 13.16 -49.19
N GLY A 471 -5.58 13.27 -48.68
CA GLY A 471 -5.88 13.66 -47.29
C GLY A 471 -6.05 12.53 -46.25
N LEU A 472 -5.87 11.29 -46.68
CA LEU A 472 -6.27 10.06 -45.96
C LEU A 472 -5.71 9.97 -44.53
N LEU A 473 -6.56 9.80 -43.50
CA LEU A 473 -6.13 9.36 -42.17
C LEU A 473 -6.06 7.83 -42.16
N THR A 474 -4.93 7.31 -42.61
CA THR A 474 -4.70 5.87 -42.71
C THR A 474 -4.41 5.23 -41.35
N ALA A 475 -4.72 3.94 -41.21
CA ALA A 475 -4.31 3.15 -40.05
C ALA A 475 -2.78 3.16 -39.86
N LEU A 476 -2.00 3.21 -40.94
CA LEU A 476 -0.54 3.33 -40.90
C LEU A 476 -0.07 4.62 -40.22
N MET A 477 -0.68 5.77 -40.55
CA MET A 477 -0.35 7.06 -39.94
C MET A 477 -0.71 7.10 -38.45
N LEU A 478 -1.87 6.55 -38.08
CA LEU A 478 -2.26 6.45 -36.68
C LEU A 478 -1.35 5.49 -35.91
N ALA A 479 -1.02 4.33 -36.48
CA ALA A 479 -0.09 3.36 -35.90
C ALA A 479 1.30 3.99 -35.68
N GLU A 480 1.80 4.79 -36.63
CA GLU A 480 3.06 5.52 -36.45
C GLU A 480 3.00 6.54 -35.30
N ARG A 481 1.90 7.31 -35.16
CA ARG A 481 1.74 8.25 -34.04
C ARG A 481 1.61 7.56 -32.69
N LEU A 482 0.86 6.46 -32.61
CA LEU A 482 0.78 5.65 -31.39
C LEU A 482 2.15 5.04 -31.03
N ARG A 483 2.91 4.58 -32.02
CA ARG A 483 4.29 4.09 -31.84
C ARG A 483 5.23 5.18 -31.32
N LEU A 484 5.18 6.39 -31.88
CA LEU A 484 6.00 7.53 -31.44
C LEU A 484 5.64 7.96 -30.01
N TRP A 485 4.35 8.09 -29.71
CA TRP A 485 3.85 8.35 -28.36
C TRP A 485 4.32 7.31 -27.35
N SER A 486 4.14 6.02 -27.66
CA SER A 486 4.53 4.92 -26.79
C SER A 486 6.04 4.92 -26.53
N ALA A 487 6.86 5.14 -27.56
CA ALA A 487 8.30 5.28 -27.43
C ALA A 487 8.70 6.49 -26.56
N GLY A 488 8.01 7.62 -26.70
CA GLY A 488 8.18 8.80 -25.83
C GLY A 488 7.78 8.55 -24.36
N CYS A 489 6.90 7.58 -24.11
CA CYS A 489 6.54 7.12 -22.76
C CYS A 489 7.48 6.03 -22.20
N GLY A 490 8.52 5.62 -22.95
CA GLY A 490 9.43 4.53 -22.57
C GLY A 490 8.87 3.12 -22.82
N HIS A 491 7.75 2.99 -23.52
CA HIS A 491 7.13 1.70 -23.86
C HIS A 491 7.38 1.34 -25.32
N HIS A 492 8.25 0.36 -25.57
CA HIS A 492 8.56 -0.12 -26.90
C HIS A 492 7.77 -1.38 -27.23
N GLN A 493 6.69 -1.22 -28.00
CA GLN A 493 6.01 -2.32 -28.69
C GLN A 493 6.51 -2.40 -30.14
N PRO A 494 6.58 -3.61 -30.74
CA PRO A 494 7.02 -3.77 -32.12
C PRO A 494 6.05 -3.12 -33.12
N ALA A 495 6.51 -2.86 -34.34
CA ALA A 495 5.79 -2.01 -35.29
C ALA A 495 4.47 -2.62 -35.80
N ASP A 496 4.39 -3.94 -35.83
CA ASP A 496 3.22 -4.76 -36.19
C ASP A 496 2.11 -4.71 -35.13
N TYR A 497 2.43 -4.51 -33.85
CA TYR A 497 1.43 -4.34 -32.77
C TYR A 497 0.48 -3.17 -33.01
N TRP A 498 0.98 -2.06 -33.56
CA TRP A 498 0.21 -0.81 -33.64
C TRP A 498 -0.80 -0.76 -34.78
N LEU A 499 -0.61 -1.55 -35.83
CA LEU A 499 -1.50 -1.51 -37.00
C LEU A 499 -2.91 -2.05 -36.67
N PRO A 500 -3.09 -3.23 -36.04
CA PRO A 500 -4.41 -3.69 -35.61
C PRO A 500 -5.10 -2.75 -34.60
N VAL A 501 -4.32 -2.13 -33.70
CA VAL A 501 -4.83 -1.15 -32.73
C VAL A 501 -5.39 0.09 -33.47
N ALA A 502 -4.64 0.61 -34.44
CA ALA A 502 -5.06 1.74 -35.26
C ALA A 502 -6.27 1.43 -36.15
N GLU A 503 -6.33 0.22 -36.73
CA GLU A 503 -7.48 -0.27 -37.49
C GLU A 503 -8.75 -0.33 -36.62
N GLU A 504 -8.66 -0.85 -35.40
CA GLU A 504 -9.79 -0.93 -34.46
C GLU A 504 -10.27 0.47 -34.00
N VAL A 505 -9.35 1.39 -33.70
CA VAL A 505 -9.69 2.80 -33.37
C VAL A 505 -10.45 3.44 -34.54
N LEU A 506 -9.93 3.32 -35.76
CA LEU A 506 -10.56 3.90 -36.95
C LEU A 506 -11.91 3.23 -37.24
N ARG A 507 -12.02 1.91 -37.10
CA ARG A 507 -13.29 1.17 -37.26
C ARG A 507 -14.35 1.65 -36.26
N ARG A 508 -13.99 1.81 -34.98
CA ARG A 508 -14.89 2.36 -33.96
C ARG A 508 -15.29 3.81 -34.28
N PHE A 509 -14.32 4.65 -34.63
CA PHE A 509 -14.58 6.06 -34.96
C PHE A 509 -15.47 6.21 -36.20
N GLN A 510 -15.34 5.32 -37.18
CA GLN A 510 -16.25 5.23 -38.33
C GLN A 510 -17.68 4.87 -37.89
N SER A 511 -17.83 3.93 -36.94
CA SER A 511 -19.15 3.50 -36.44
C SER A 511 -19.86 4.48 -35.51
N LEU A 512 -19.16 5.45 -34.90
CA LEU A 512 -19.80 6.48 -34.07
C LEU A 512 -20.76 7.35 -34.90
N GLU A 513 -21.97 7.58 -34.39
CA GLU A 513 -22.88 8.56 -34.98
C GLU A 513 -22.27 9.97 -34.91
N THR A 514 -22.39 10.72 -36.00
CA THR A 514 -21.93 12.10 -36.05
C THR A 514 -22.83 12.98 -35.16
N PRO A 515 -22.29 13.91 -34.35
CA PRO A 515 -23.09 14.73 -33.43
C PRO A 515 -24.30 15.39 -34.12
N ALA A 516 -25.49 15.07 -33.61
CA ALA A 516 -26.75 15.48 -34.22
C ALA A 516 -26.98 16.99 -34.03
N MET A 517 -26.73 17.77 -35.09
CA MET A 517 -27.14 19.17 -35.16
C MET A 517 -28.66 19.30 -35.31
N SER A 518 -29.24 20.37 -34.75
CA SER A 518 -30.64 20.67 -35.01
C SER A 518 -30.83 21.19 -36.44
N GLY A 519 -32.03 21.01 -36.99
CA GLY A 519 -32.38 21.60 -38.30
C GLY A 519 -32.27 23.13 -38.32
N ALA A 520 -32.42 23.77 -37.16
CA ALA A 520 -32.28 25.22 -37.00
C ALA A 520 -30.82 25.68 -37.05
N ASP A 521 -29.87 24.94 -36.46
CA ASP A 521 -28.43 25.25 -36.58
C ASP A 521 -27.98 25.19 -38.05
N TRP A 522 -28.43 24.15 -38.78
CA TRP A 522 -28.17 24.05 -40.22
C TRP A 522 -28.78 25.21 -41.02
N ASP A 523 -29.98 25.65 -40.66
CA ASP A 523 -30.64 26.80 -41.30
C ASP A 523 -29.93 28.13 -41.00
N GLU A 524 -29.45 28.36 -39.78
CA GLU A 524 -28.68 29.56 -39.45
C GLU A 524 -27.39 29.63 -40.28
N VAL A 525 -26.66 28.52 -40.33
CA VAL A 525 -25.43 28.37 -41.12
C VAL A 525 -25.69 28.59 -42.62
N ALA A 526 -26.76 28.01 -43.16
CA ALA A 526 -27.12 28.15 -44.56
C ALA A 526 -27.66 29.56 -44.90
N ALA A 527 -28.44 30.19 -44.00
CA ALA A 527 -28.92 31.56 -44.17
C ALA A 527 -27.75 32.57 -44.16
N ALA A 528 -26.75 32.38 -43.30
CA ALA A 528 -25.54 33.21 -43.27
C ALA A 528 -24.76 33.12 -44.60
N LEU A 529 -24.68 31.93 -45.21
CA LEU A 529 -24.07 31.73 -46.53
C LEU A 529 -24.75 32.58 -47.63
N TRP A 530 -26.08 32.68 -47.59
CA TRP A 530 -26.86 33.45 -48.56
C TRP A 530 -26.80 34.96 -48.33
N ALA A 531 -26.83 35.39 -47.08
CA ALA A 531 -26.77 36.81 -46.70
C ALA A 531 -25.49 37.47 -47.22
N GLU A 532 -24.36 36.76 -47.16
CA GLU A 532 -23.05 37.26 -47.56
C GLU A 532 -22.70 37.04 -49.05
N THR A 533 -23.60 36.44 -49.83
CA THR A 533 -23.43 36.26 -51.28
C THR A 533 -24.34 37.24 -52.04
N PRO A 534 -23.89 38.44 -52.45
CA PRO A 534 -24.80 39.55 -52.79
C PRO A 534 -25.40 39.53 -54.21
N LYS A 535 -24.87 38.74 -55.15
CA LYS A 535 -25.29 38.77 -56.58
C LYS A 535 -25.89 37.43 -56.99
N TRP A 536 -27.03 37.43 -57.69
CA TRP A 536 -27.72 36.20 -58.12
C TRP A 536 -26.82 35.23 -58.91
N LYS A 537 -25.95 35.74 -59.80
CA LYS A 537 -24.98 34.91 -60.54
C LYS A 537 -23.98 34.22 -59.60
N ALA A 538 -23.52 34.92 -58.56
CA ALA A 538 -22.64 34.35 -57.54
C ALA A 538 -23.41 33.30 -56.71
N ARG A 539 -24.64 33.61 -56.27
CA ARG A 539 -25.51 32.66 -55.56
C ARG A 539 -25.81 31.39 -56.36
N ALA A 540 -26.10 31.50 -57.67
CA ALA A 540 -26.32 30.36 -58.54
C ALA A 540 -25.02 29.54 -58.78
N THR A 541 -23.86 30.21 -58.81
CA THR A 541 -22.56 29.54 -58.89
C THR A 541 -22.28 28.76 -57.61
N VAL A 542 -22.46 29.39 -56.44
CA VAL A 542 -22.34 28.77 -55.10
C VAL A 542 -23.32 27.61 -54.94
N ALA A 543 -24.58 27.77 -55.34
CA ALA A 543 -25.57 26.69 -55.36
C ALA A 543 -25.10 25.49 -56.20
N GLY A 544 -24.57 25.75 -57.40
CA GLY A 544 -24.06 24.73 -58.30
C GLY A 544 -22.84 24.02 -57.74
N SER A 545 -21.85 24.76 -57.23
CA SER A 545 -20.61 24.21 -56.70
C SER A 545 -20.79 23.52 -55.34
N VAL A 546 -21.75 23.95 -54.51
CA VAL A 546 -22.24 23.18 -53.37
C VAL A 546 -22.72 21.80 -53.81
N LEU A 547 -23.56 21.74 -54.84
CA LEU A 547 -24.06 20.46 -55.35
C LEU A 547 -22.95 19.61 -56.03
N VAL A 548 -21.93 20.23 -56.66
CA VAL A 548 -20.72 19.50 -57.14
C VAL A 548 -19.99 18.86 -55.96
N ALA A 549 -19.73 19.64 -54.91
CA ALA A 549 -18.97 19.17 -53.76
C ALA A 549 -19.71 18.02 -53.05
N LEU A 550 -20.98 18.23 -52.67
CA LEU A 550 -21.81 17.22 -52.02
C LEU A 550 -21.87 15.91 -52.83
N ALA A 551 -21.98 16.00 -54.17
CA ALA A 551 -21.90 14.85 -55.05
C ALA A 551 -20.52 14.17 -55.02
N ALA A 552 -19.43 14.93 -55.07
CA ALA A 552 -18.08 14.39 -54.97
C ALA A 552 -17.87 13.67 -53.63
N VAL A 553 -18.19 14.28 -52.48
CA VAL A 553 -18.07 13.64 -51.16
C VAL A 553 -18.85 12.32 -51.12
N GLY A 554 -20.11 12.35 -51.56
CA GLY A 554 -20.98 11.17 -51.56
C GLY A 554 -20.52 10.04 -52.49
N LEU A 555 -19.69 10.33 -53.50
CA LEU A 555 -19.08 9.33 -54.37
C LEU A 555 -17.83 8.73 -53.77
N VAL A 556 -16.93 9.55 -53.22
CA VAL A 556 -15.68 8.99 -52.67
C VAL A 556 -15.95 8.22 -51.38
N ALA A 557 -17.00 8.57 -50.61
CA ALA A 557 -17.25 7.99 -49.30
C ALA A 557 -17.59 6.49 -49.25
N PHE A 558 -17.76 5.81 -50.40
CA PHE A 558 -18.33 4.46 -50.47
C PHE A 558 -17.65 3.49 -51.44
N ASP A 559 -16.60 3.89 -52.16
CA ASP A 559 -15.89 3.03 -53.15
C ASP A 559 -14.88 2.06 -52.48
N GLY A 560 -15.22 1.53 -51.29
CA GLY A 560 -14.38 0.63 -50.49
C GLY A 560 -13.44 1.30 -49.48
N GLY A 561 -13.37 2.63 -49.46
CA GLY A 561 -12.68 3.41 -48.44
C GLY A 561 -13.55 4.59 -48.01
N LEU A 562 -13.78 4.75 -46.70
CA LEU A 562 -14.64 5.79 -46.14
C LEU A 562 -13.99 7.17 -46.37
N THR A 563 -14.74 8.15 -46.88
CA THR A 563 -14.14 9.39 -47.41
C THR A 563 -14.82 10.69 -46.99
N LEU A 564 -13.94 11.68 -46.97
CA LEU A 564 -13.79 12.93 -46.25
C LEU A 564 -12.67 13.68 -47.07
N LEU A 565 -12.27 14.94 -46.82
CA LEU A 565 -11.71 15.79 -47.90
C LEU A 565 -10.58 16.78 -47.49
N THR A 566 -9.36 16.61 -48.01
CA THR A 566 -8.36 17.70 -48.04
C THR A 566 -7.77 17.87 -49.44
N VAL A 567 -7.26 19.06 -49.80
CA VAL A 567 -6.73 19.39 -51.14
C VAL A 567 -5.43 20.19 -51.01
N GLY A 568 -4.32 19.49 -51.19
CA GLY A 568 -3.04 20.06 -51.62
C GLY A 568 -1.83 19.63 -50.81
N GLY A 569 -1.13 18.57 -51.22
CA GLY A 569 0.15 18.27 -50.54
C GLY A 569 1.02 17.07 -50.92
N LEU A 570 0.75 16.29 -51.99
CA LEU A 570 1.72 15.37 -52.63
C LEU A 570 2.29 14.20 -51.79
N LYS A 571 1.98 12.97 -52.26
CA LYS A 571 2.58 11.64 -51.95
C LYS A 571 2.09 10.86 -50.71
N GLY A 572 1.27 9.85 -50.97
CA GLY A 572 1.05 8.69 -50.09
C GLY A 572 -0.07 7.77 -50.59
N LEU A 573 0.18 6.44 -50.66
CA LEU A 573 -0.82 5.43 -51.03
C LEU A 573 -1.37 4.72 -49.78
N GLY A 574 -2.68 4.50 -49.70
CA GLY A 574 -3.30 3.61 -48.69
C GLY A 574 -4.73 4.02 -48.30
N ALA A 575 -5.68 3.08 -48.27
CA ALA A 575 -7.11 3.38 -48.06
C ALA A 575 -7.52 3.51 -46.58
N GLY A 576 -8.50 4.39 -46.29
CA GLY A 576 -9.20 4.49 -44.99
C GLY A 576 -9.46 5.93 -44.50
N ALA A 577 -10.72 6.27 -44.16
CA ALA A 577 -11.22 7.48 -43.46
C ALA A 577 -10.43 8.81 -43.63
N VAL A 578 -10.89 9.78 -44.44
CA VAL A 578 -10.06 10.90 -45.00
C VAL A 578 -10.28 12.32 -44.38
N THR A 579 -10.42 12.48 -43.06
CA THR A 579 -11.04 13.65 -42.38
C THR A 579 -10.76 15.09 -42.93
N VAL A 580 -11.81 15.92 -43.12
CA VAL A 580 -11.89 17.16 -43.95
C VAL A 580 -11.41 18.46 -43.29
N THR A 581 -10.69 19.37 -43.96
CA THR A 581 -10.63 20.79 -43.49
C THR A 581 -11.65 21.70 -44.19
N ALA A 582 -12.20 22.66 -43.45
CA ALA A 582 -13.25 23.56 -43.95
C ALA A 582 -12.80 24.47 -45.11
N LYS A 583 -11.52 24.85 -45.18
CA LYS A 583 -10.94 25.62 -46.30
C LYS A 583 -10.90 24.82 -47.60
N GLU A 584 -10.69 23.52 -47.52
CA GLU A 584 -10.63 22.63 -48.68
C GLU A 584 -12.03 22.21 -49.11
N LEU A 585 -12.96 22.05 -48.15
CA LEU A 585 -14.39 22.08 -48.45
C LEU A 585 -14.75 23.35 -49.23
N ALA A 586 -14.34 24.55 -48.78
CA ALA A 586 -14.58 25.80 -49.53
C ALA A 586 -13.94 25.83 -50.94
N GLY A 587 -12.74 25.25 -51.11
CA GLY A 587 -12.12 25.07 -52.43
C GLY A 587 -12.96 24.20 -53.37
N VAL A 588 -13.41 23.04 -52.88
CA VAL A 588 -14.27 22.10 -53.62
C VAL A 588 -15.67 22.68 -53.88
N LEU A 589 -16.21 23.45 -52.93
CA LEU A 589 -17.43 24.27 -53.06
C LEU A 589 -17.25 25.43 -54.05
N GLY A 590 -16.20 25.45 -54.87
CA GLY A 590 -16.05 26.35 -56.02
C GLY A 590 -15.81 27.81 -55.65
N PHE A 591 -15.49 28.12 -54.40
CA PHE A 591 -15.24 29.49 -53.95
C PHE A 591 -13.92 30.09 -54.50
N GLY A 592 -13.19 29.45 -55.41
CA GLY A 592 -11.83 29.85 -55.84
C GLY A 592 -11.60 31.30 -56.33
N VAL A 593 -12.65 32.09 -56.58
CA VAL A 593 -12.56 33.55 -56.84
C VAL A 593 -13.31 34.40 -55.79
N ALA A 594 -14.13 33.76 -54.93
CA ALA A 594 -14.90 34.38 -53.85
C ALA A 594 -14.45 33.93 -52.43
N ALA A 595 -13.33 33.21 -52.32
CA ALA A 595 -12.82 32.55 -51.10
C ALA A 595 -12.36 33.53 -50.01
N GLN A 596 -12.39 34.84 -50.28
CA GLN A 596 -12.16 35.88 -49.27
C GLN A 596 -13.46 36.38 -48.61
N SER A 597 -14.64 35.98 -49.07
CA SER A 597 -15.91 36.33 -48.41
C SER A 597 -15.94 35.90 -46.95
N ALA A 598 -16.53 36.71 -46.07
CA ALA A 598 -16.57 36.39 -44.64
C ALA A 598 -17.48 35.18 -44.34
N ALA A 599 -18.43 34.87 -45.24
CA ALA A 599 -19.31 33.71 -45.20
C ALA A 599 -18.54 32.39 -45.10
N SER A 600 -17.52 32.22 -45.95
CA SER A 600 -16.64 31.05 -45.94
C SER A 600 -15.93 30.92 -44.59
N ARG A 601 -15.43 32.05 -44.05
CA ARG A 601 -14.73 32.10 -42.75
C ARG A 601 -15.67 31.95 -41.55
N ARG A 602 -16.97 32.19 -41.72
CA ARG A 602 -18.00 32.02 -40.68
C ARG A 602 -18.46 30.57 -40.62
N LEU A 603 -18.74 29.96 -41.77
CA LEU A 603 -18.99 28.53 -41.91
C LEU A 603 -17.81 27.70 -41.39
N GLU A 604 -16.58 28.06 -41.79
CA GLU A 604 -15.34 27.42 -41.36
C GLU A 604 -15.13 27.46 -39.83
N ARG A 605 -15.22 28.65 -39.22
CA ARG A 605 -15.11 28.78 -37.76
C ARG A 605 -16.18 27.96 -37.04
N TRP A 606 -17.42 28.05 -37.49
CA TRP A 606 -18.54 27.33 -36.88
C TRP A 606 -18.36 25.81 -36.92
N LEU A 607 -17.97 25.27 -38.09
CA LEU A 607 -17.70 23.84 -38.29
C LEU A 607 -16.51 23.37 -37.43
N ASN A 608 -15.44 24.18 -37.34
CA ASN A 608 -14.28 23.89 -36.50
C ASN A 608 -14.63 23.96 -35.00
N GLU A 609 -15.44 24.94 -34.57
CA GLU A 609 -15.73 25.21 -33.16
C GLU A 609 -16.67 24.20 -32.50
N ARG A 610 -17.68 23.70 -33.25
CA ARG A 610 -18.67 22.75 -32.72
C ARG A 610 -18.44 21.31 -33.20
N LEU A 611 -18.44 21.07 -34.50
CA LEU A 611 -18.44 19.71 -35.04
C LEU A 611 -17.04 19.06 -34.95
N ALA A 612 -16.01 19.78 -35.38
CA ALA A 612 -14.65 19.24 -35.43
C ALA A 612 -14.05 18.99 -34.03
N ARG A 613 -14.29 19.88 -33.07
CA ARG A 613 -13.83 19.69 -31.67
C ARG A 613 -14.45 18.48 -31.01
N GLN A 614 -15.76 18.25 -31.18
CA GLN A 614 -16.43 17.08 -30.61
C GLN A 614 -15.88 15.79 -31.23
N GLN A 615 -15.86 15.71 -32.55
CA GLN A 615 -15.31 14.55 -33.27
C GLN A 615 -13.84 14.26 -32.92
N TRP A 616 -13.05 15.31 -32.67
CA TRP A 616 -11.68 15.17 -32.20
C TRP A 616 -11.59 14.60 -30.78
N ALA A 617 -12.42 15.08 -29.85
CA ALA A 617 -12.50 14.52 -28.51
C ALA A 617 -12.92 13.05 -28.54
N ASP A 618 -13.92 12.69 -29.36
CA ASP A 618 -14.39 11.32 -29.54
C ASP A 618 -13.29 10.41 -30.13
N PHE A 619 -12.52 10.91 -31.11
CA PHE A 619 -11.38 10.20 -31.70
C PHE A 619 -10.25 9.95 -30.70
N VAL A 620 -9.88 10.98 -29.92
CA VAL A 620 -8.87 10.87 -28.87
C VAL A 620 -9.32 9.91 -27.76
N ALA A 621 -10.61 9.92 -27.39
CA ALA A 621 -11.16 8.97 -26.41
C ALA A 621 -11.06 7.51 -26.89
N LEU A 622 -11.40 7.24 -28.15
CA LEU A 622 -11.22 5.90 -28.74
C LEU A 622 -9.76 5.47 -28.83
N ALA A 623 -8.85 6.39 -29.17
CA ALA A 623 -7.42 6.12 -29.20
C ALA A 623 -6.89 5.82 -27.79
N ALA A 624 -7.34 6.56 -26.77
CA ALA A 624 -7.01 6.33 -25.37
C ALA A 624 -7.52 4.95 -24.89
N ASP A 625 -8.77 4.59 -25.18
CA ASP A 625 -9.31 3.26 -24.83
C ASP A 625 -8.46 2.13 -25.43
N ALA A 626 -8.09 2.25 -26.70
CA ALA A 626 -7.38 1.21 -27.43
C ALA A 626 -5.93 0.99 -26.95
N VAL A 627 -5.37 1.97 -26.23
CA VAL A 627 -4.06 1.85 -25.54
C VAL A 627 -4.19 1.71 -24.02
N GLY A 628 -5.42 1.51 -23.51
CA GLY A 628 -5.68 1.25 -22.09
C GLY A 628 -5.57 2.46 -21.16
N LEU A 629 -5.85 3.67 -21.66
CA LEU A 629 -5.90 4.89 -20.86
C LEU A 629 -7.35 5.23 -20.48
N PRO A 630 -7.65 5.50 -19.20
CA PRO A 630 -9.03 5.73 -18.76
C PRO A 630 -9.57 7.08 -19.25
N ARG A 631 -10.78 7.07 -19.84
CA ARG A 631 -11.46 8.26 -20.39
C ARG A 631 -11.62 9.43 -19.41
N GLY A 632 -11.71 9.18 -18.10
CA GLY A 632 -11.75 10.24 -17.07
C GLY A 632 -10.51 11.14 -17.05
N LEU A 633 -9.37 10.69 -17.59
CA LEU A 633 -8.20 11.55 -17.82
C LEU A 633 -8.44 12.63 -18.89
N LEU A 634 -9.38 12.43 -19.81
CA LEU A 634 -9.70 13.35 -20.90
C LEU A 634 -10.77 14.38 -20.52
N GLU A 635 -11.75 14.00 -19.70
CA GLU A 635 -12.87 14.86 -19.31
C GLU A 635 -12.54 15.80 -18.14
N THR A 636 -11.76 15.33 -17.15
CA THR A 636 -11.41 16.10 -15.95
C THR A 636 -9.91 16.13 -15.63
N GLY A 637 -9.10 15.41 -16.39
CA GLY A 637 -7.70 15.19 -16.02
C GLY A 637 -7.59 14.39 -14.71
N GLY A 638 -8.21 13.22 -14.61
CA GLY A 638 -8.11 12.35 -13.43
C GLY A 638 -7.68 10.91 -13.73
N GLY A 639 -6.44 10.55 -13.37
CA GLY A 639 -6.08 9.16 -13.07
C GLY A 639 -6.41 8.85 -11.61
N LEU A 640 -6.46 7.56 -11.25
CA LEU A 640 -6.53 7.01 -9.88
C LEU A 640 -7.03 7.99 -8.81
N GLU A 641 -8.33 8.31 -8.87
CA GLU A 641 -8.92 9.39 -8.07
C GLU A 641 -9.01 8.96 -6.60
N VAL A 642 -8.38 9.74 -5.72
CA VAL A 642 -8.59 9.62 -4.26
C VAL A 642 -10.08 9.88 -4.03
N LEU A 643 -10.79 8.90 -3.49
CA LEU A 643 -12.19 9.08 -3.12
C LEU A 643 -12.29 10.29 -2.17
N PRO A 644 -13.26 11.19 -2.35
CA PRO A 644 -13.49 12.29 -1.42
C PRO A 644 -14.11 11.78 -0.12
N THR A 645 -13.34 11.03 0.66
CA THR A 645 -13.34 11.25 2.10
C THR A 645 -12.91 12.70 2.29
N ALA A 646 -13.75 13.49 2.97
CA ALA A 646 -13.46 14.91 3.20
C ALA A 646 -12.05 15.06 3.81
N PRO A 647 -11.28 16.09 3.41
CA PRO A 647 -9.83 16.15 3.64
C PRO A 647 -9.47 15.83 5.09
N PRO A 648 -8.75 14.72 5.33
CA PRO A 648 -8.55 14.19 6.66
C PRO A 648 -7.43 14.91 7.43
N THR A 649 -7.31 16.23 7.31
CA THR A 649 -6.84 17.04 8.46
C THR A 649 -7.73 16.79 9.69
N GLY A 650 -8.95 16.27 9.48
CA GLY A 650 -9.85 15.65 10.45
C GLY A 650 -10.06 14.13 10.34
N ALA A 651 -9.19 13.34 9.69
CA ALA A 651 -9.17 11.86 9.84
C ALA A 651 -7.78 11.23 10.05
N VAL A 652 -6.68 11.86 9.61
CA VAL A 652 -5.36 11.59 10.22
C VAL A 652 -5.38 12.05 11.67
N LYS A 653 -6.04 13.18 11.99
CA LYS A 653 -6.20 13.62 13.39
C LYS A 653 -6.95 12.62 14.26
N PRO A 654 -8.16 12.12 13.95
CA PRO A 654 -8.80 11.05 14.72
C PRO A 654 -8.48 9.61 14.29
N PHE A 655 -7.66 9.28 13.30
CA PHE A 655 -7.02 7.95 13.27
C PHE A 655 -5.82 7.96 14.21
N ALA A 656 -4.93 8.94 14.04
CA ALA A 656 -3.86 9.18 15.00
C ALA A 656 -4.42 9.51 16.39
N ALA A 657 -5.62 10.09 16.55
CA ALA A 657 -6.27 10.32 17.84
C ALA A 657 -7.41 9.35 18.20
N GLU A 658 -7.78 8.37 17.40
CA GLU A 658 -8.40 7.14 17.94
C GLU A 658 -7.27 6.30 18.51
N VAL A 659 -6.21 6.05 17.73
CA VAL A 659 -5.02 5.31 18.18
C VAL A 659 -4.35 6.05 19.34
N LEU A 660 -4.17 7.38 19.30
CA LEU A 660 -3.71 8.13 20.46
C LEU A 660 -4.79 8.23 21.55
N ARG A 661 -6.11 8.31 21.34
CA ARG A 661 -7.07 8.18 22.48
C ARG A 661 -7.00 6.82 23.15
N LEU A 662 -6.73 5.75 22.39
CA LEU A 662 -6.60 4.38 22.86
C LEU A 662 -5.22 4.11 23.50
N VAL A 663 -4.23 4.98 23.26
CA VAL A 663 -2.86 4.92 23.81
C VAL A 663 -2.60 5.98 24.90
N TRP A 664 -3.38 7.06 24.92
CA TRP A 664 -3.25 8.21 25.84
C TRP A 664 -4.21 8.03 27.01
N ILE A 665 -3.76 7.21 27.96
CA ILE A 665 -4.29 7.23 29.33
C ILE A 665 -4.05 8.66 29.86
N GLU A 666 -5.10 9.32 30.36
CA GLU A 666 -4.96 10.65 30.97
C GLU A 666 -3.96 10.57 32.15
N PRO A 667 -2.92 11.42 32.20
CA PRO A 667 -2.11 11.53 33.41
C PRO A 667 -2.97 12.15 34.52
N GLU A 668 -2.90 11.61 35.75
CA GLU A 668 -3.53 12.30 36.89
C GLU A 668 -3.00 13.75 37.00
N PRO A 669 -3.85 14.73 37.31
CA PRO A 669 -3.48 16.15 37.31
C PRO A 669 -2.68 16.53 38.57
N ALA A 670 -1.47 15.96 38.71
CA ALA A 670 -0.55 16.19 39.81
C ALA A 670 0.92 16.13 39.34
N GLY A 671 1.41 17.19 38.68
CA GLY A 671 2.87 17.42 38.60
C GLY A 671 3.44 18.12 37.36
N LEU A 672 2.76 18.14 36.21
CA LEU A 672 3.35 18.65 34.96
C LEU A 672 2.90 20.07 34.59
N ARG A 673 3.44 21.08 35.29
CA ARG A 673 3.36 22.49 34.87
C ARG A 673 4.53 22.97 33.99
N GLU A 674 5.56 22.16 33.77
CA GLU A 674 6.77 22.56 33.02
C GLU A 674 6.92 21.90 31.63
N GLY A 675 6.10 20.89 31.31
CA GLY A 675 6.16 20.21 30.00
C GLY A 675 5.59 21.01 28.81
N HIS A 676 4.76 22.03 29.05
CA HIS A 676 4.06 22.77 27.99
C HIS A 676 4.95 23.70 27.15
N ALA A 677 6.22 23.88 27.52
CA ALA A 677 7.16 24.73 26.79
C ALA A 677 7.81 24.06 25.55
N LEU A 678 7.83 22.72 25.47
CA LEU A 678 8.62 22.00 24.45
C LEU A 678 7.86 21.57 23.19
N LEU A 679 6.54 21.80 23.12
CA LEU A 679 5.72 21.52 21.93
C LEU A 679 5.09 22.78 21.30
N GLY A 680 5.45 23.97 21.79
CA GLY A 680 4.87 25.24 21.33
C GLY A 680 5.47 25.83 20.03
N ASP A 681 6.74 25.52 19.73
CA ASP A 681 7.52 26.23 18.69
C ASP A 681 7.75 25.45 17.37
N ALA A 682 7.20 24.23 17.23
CA ALA A 682 7.17 23.52 15.96
C ALA A 682 6.06 24.12 15.06
N GLY A 683 6.35 25.28 14.46
CA GLY A 683 5.37 26.14 13.81
C GLY A 683 4.57 25.51 12.67
N LEU A 684 3.27 25.29 12.94
CA LEU A 684 2.23 25.10 11.92
C LEU A 684 1.32 26.34 11.90
N LYS A 685 1.68 27.32 11.06
CA LYS A 685 0.80 28.44 10.68
C LYS A 685 0.69 28.50 9.14
N ARG A 686 -0.54 28.25 8.69
CA ARG A 686 -1.03 28.18 7.30
C ARG A 686 -0.71 26.86 6.59
#